data_AF-A0A9X0LY79-F1
#
_entry.id   AF-A0A9X0LY79-F1
#
_cell.length_a   1.000
_cell.length_b   1.000
_cell.length_c   1.000
_cell.angle_alpha   90.00
_cell.angle_beta   90.00
_cell.angle_gamma   90.00
#
_symmetry.space_group_name_H-M   'P 1'
#
loop_
_entity.id
_entity.type
_entity.pdbx_description
1 polymer ?
#
loop_
_entity_poly.entity_id
_entity_poly.type
_entity_poly.pdbx_seq_one_letter_code
_entity_poly.pdbx_strand_id
1 'polypeptide(L)'
;MKKLFRSMRDTQCHFSLRKMNIGVCSVVLGLFVVGINNSQIVRADTVNESTVTTVEKRVEKSPNTVAVTTEANKPVSTNEGISNNKKTYENIGNNETEAKDKLSNQSLDASQSQESNTKQDRHSIVETNTYSTRSLKLDTSSTDTLLVSKKQNSSTPSNGWESHNSKLYYRNSDGKYLRNQWAAPTGTIHYFGKEGYTISNQWYTMINNQTYYFDHTGHTVKNRWYTLPSKTIYYFDHTGHTVKNRWYNVSNNTYYFDHTGHTVKNRWYTLPTKNTYYFDQSGHTVKNKWYNVSNNTYYFDHTGHTVKNRWYTLPSKNTYYFDQFGHTVKNRWYNITTNAYYFDNYGHTVRNRWYTLPTKRTYYFDNEGHTVKNRLYTLSGNKTYYFDGFGHTVTPLSNNSFVVIGYVPGQGITVKRSDENNVLHGTSRFLANGSLWKVIGKKAFNNQLFYYLNDDQWVSSQYVIEGVTKGNYRVLKDKADSRQYYTSQYNPVFAPWGCASSALSMLMKFDGTFNKVPGSSEYAKLKYMQDHLPRNKRLGGQDGSPYTGYGFTRVILSNALKNYAHQLGDKNVKDISGASLDTVAKLVLAGHPVLYYGWSSYDGGGNKVRNHCKVIMGYNKSNNTFLVHDPLYSNRHFYKGGGGMREGIYNGYDLGPITWVSASSLSREYAYNGGYNALSIN
;
A
#
# COMPACT_ATOMS: atom_id res chain seq x y z
N MET A 1 16.35 69.24 -16.25
CA MET A 1 16.00 70.26 -15.23
C MET A 1 16.30 69.72 -13.84
N LYS A 2 16.54 70.65 -12.90
CA LYS A 2 16.29 70.64 -11.44
C LYS A 2 15.36 69.49 -10.96
N LYS A 3 15.79 68.61 -10.04
CA LYS A 3 15.87 68.73 -8.55
C LYS A 3 14.50 68.58 -7.83
N LEU A 4 14.57 68.07 -6.58
CA LEU A 4 13.49 67.83 -5.59
C LEU A 4 12.59 66.60 -5.89
N PHE A 5 12.09 65.83 -4.92
CA PHE A 5 12.12 65.95 -3.44
C PHE A 5 12.77 64.74 -2.72
N ARG A 6 12.90 64.82 -1.38
CA ARG A 6 13.52 63.85 -0.44
C ARG A 6 12.72 63.88 0.89
N SER A 7 12.93 62.88 1.77
CA SER A 7 12.29 62.68 3.10
C SER A 7 10.93 61.94 3.01
N MET A 8 10.52 61.03 3.91
CA MET A 8 11.06 60.51 5.19
C MET A 8 11.20 58.97 5.13
N ARG A 9 12.29 58.34 5.59
CA ARG A 9 12.68 57.94 6.97
C ARG A 9 11.97 56.69 7.53
N ASP A 10 12.79 55.70 7.90
CA ASP A 10 12.64 54.68 8.95
C ASP A 10 11.56 53.58 8.86
N THR A 11 11.97 52.42 8.34
CA THR A 11 11.75 51.12 9.03
C THR A 11 12.78 50.09 8.53
N GLN A 12 13.61 49.52 9.44
CA GLN A 12 14.55 48.44 9.09
C GLN A 12 13.93 47.06 9.32
N CYS A 13 14.04 46.18 8.33
CA CYS A 13 13.94 44.73 8.51
C CYS A 13 15.09 44.04 7.75
N HIS A 14 16.18 43.71 8.45
CA HIS A 14 17.32 43.00 7.88
C HIS A 14 17.00 41.51 7.63
N PHE A 15 16.85 41.12 6.36
CA PHE A 15 16.87 39.70 5.99
C PHE A 15 18.30 39.18 5.81
N SER A 16 18.70 38.21 6.63
CA SER A 16 20.02 37.58 6.59
C SER A 16 20.09 36.48 5.51
N LEU A 17 20.75 36.76 4.39
CA LEU A 17 21.14 35.74 3.42
C LEU A 17 22.16 34.74 4.03
N ARG A 18 21.72 33.48 4.25
CA ARG A 18 22.65 32.35 4.46
C ARG A 18 22.79 31.52 3.18
N LYS A 19 24.03 31.16 2.87
CA LYS A 19 24.43 30.47 1.64
C LYS A 19 23.80 29.07 1.54
N MET A 20 23.22 28.75 0.39
CA MET A 20 23.05 27.35 -0.05
C MET A 20 24.25 26.96 -0.90
N ASN A 21 25.05 25.99 -0.46
CA ASN A 21 26.10 25.40 -1.29
C ASN A 21 25.46 24.42 -2.27
N ILE A 22 25.67 24.63 -3.58
CA ILE A 22 25.27 23.68 -4.61
C ILE A 22 26.31 22.55 -4.64
N GLY A 23 25.90 21.34 -4.25
CA GLY A 23 26.73 20.14 -4.40
C GLY A 23 26.81 19.72 -5.87
N VAL A 24 28.01 19.74 -6.45
CA VAL A 24 28.25 19.27 -7.82
C VAL A 24 28.11 17.75 -7.86
N CYS A 25 27.24 17.23 -8.72
CA CYS A 25 27.05 15.80 -8.91
C CYS A 25 27.89 15.33 -10.11
N SER A 26 28.82 14.40 -9.88
CA SER A 26 29.79 13.96 -10.89
C SER A 26 29.13 13.20 -12.04
N VAL A 27 29.46 13.57 -13.28
CA VAL A 27 29.08 12.79 -14.48
C VAL A 27 30.00 11.57 -14.58
N VAL A 28 29.44 10.37 -14.36
CA VAL A 28 30.13 9.11 -14.65
C VAL A 28 29.86 8.71 -16.10
N LEU A 29 30.90 8.79 -16.93
CA LEU A 29 30.83 8.49 -18.36
C LEU A 29 30.93 6.97 -18.61
N GLY A 30 29.80 6.26 -18.55
CA GLY A 30 29.75 4.82 -18.83
C GLY A 30 29.85 4.51 -20.33
N LEU A 31 31.00 4.03 -20.79
CA LEU A 31 31.12 3.45 -22.13
C LEU A 31 30.30 2.14 -22.21
N PHE A 32 29.40 2.06 -23.20
CA PHE A 32 28.76 0.80 -23.58
C PHE A 32 29.66 0.04 -24.55
N VAL A 33 30.17 -1.12 -24.12
CA VAL A 33 30.74 -2.12 -25.03
C VAL A 33 29.60 -2.99 -25.57
N VAL A 34 29.51 -3.12 -26.89
CA VAL A 34 28.48 -3.94 -27.56
C VAL A 34 28.94 -5.40 -27.60
N GLY A 35 28.33 -6.25 -26.76
CA GLY A 35 28.46 -7.71 -26.85
C GLY A 35 27.39 -8.30 -27.76
N ILE A 36 27.79 -9.13 -28.73
CA ILE A 36 26.90 -9.76 -29.72
C ILE A 36 26.76 -11.26 -29.44
N ASN A 37 25.53 -11.76 -29.59
CA ASN A 37 25.13 -13.18 -29.61
C ASN A 37 25.45 -14.06 -28.38
N ASN A 38 24.39 -14.64 -27.81
CA ASN A 38 24.06 -16.01 -28.18
C ASN A 38 22.59 -16.37 -27.95
N SER A 39 22.01 -17.11 -28.89
CA SER A 39 20.65 -17.65 -28.77
C SER A 39 20.68 -19.01 -28.09
N GLN A 40 19.83 -19.23 -27.09
CA GLN A 40 19.62 -20.54 -26.47
C GLN A 40 18.12 -20.82 -26.41
N ILE A 41 17.69 -21.84 -27.14
CA ILE A 41 16.32 -22.37 -27.08
C ILE A 41 16.29 -23.40 -25.95
N VAL A 42 15.45 -23.17 -24.94
CA VAL A 42 15.11 -24.18 -23.92
C VAL A 42 13.62 -24.45 -23.98
N ARG A 43 13.26 -25.73 -23.82
CA ARG A 43 11.93 -26.27 -24.09
C ARG A 43 10.93 -25.92 -22.99
N ALA A 44 9.65 -25.97 -23.34
CA ALA A 44 8.58 -26.07 -22.35
C ALA A 44 8.56 -27.50 -21.80
N ASP A 45 8.39 -27.65 -20.49
CA ASP A 45 8.15 -28.95 -19.86
C ASP A 45 7.01 -28.88 -18.84
N THR A 46 5.97 -29.64 -19.16
CA THR A 46 5.11 -30.46 -18.28
C THR A 46 4.47 -29.84 -17.03
N VAL A 47 3.13 -29.86 -17.05
CA VAL A 47 2.20 -29.52 -15.96
C VAL A 47 2.35 -30.49 -14.77
N ASN A 48 2.04 -30.03 -13.55
CA ASN A 48 1.51 -30.93 -12.53
C ASN A 48 0.33 -30.28 -11.80
N GLU A 49 -0.58 -31.11 -11.27
CA GLU A 49 -1.96 -30.73 -10.98
C GLU A 49 -2.14 -29.91 -9.69
N SER A 50 -3.29 -29.26 -9.57
CA SER A 50 -3.75 -28.67 -8.31
C SER A 50 -5.27 -28.83 -8.20
N THR A 51 -5.72 -29.29 -7.04
CA THR A 51 -7.07 -29.82 -6.82
C THR A 51 -8.19 -28.83 -7.11
N VAL A 52 -9.20 -29.30 -7.84
CA VAL A 52 -10.48 -28.59 -7.97
C VAL A 52 -11.24 -28.68 -6.65
N THR A 53 -11.80 -27.57 -6.19
CA THR A 53 -12.87 -27.58 -5.18
C THR A 53 -13.91 -26.54 -5.60
N THR A 54 -15.11 -27.00 -5.92
CA THR A 54 -16.22 -26.15 -6.38
C THR A 54 -16.80 -25.35 -5.22
N VAL A 55 -17.05 -24.07 -5.45
CA VAL A 55 -17.85 -23.20 -4.56
C VAL A 55 -18.99 -22.61 -5.38
N GLU A 56 -20.20 -22.66 -4.80
CA GLU A 56 -21.44 -22.39 -5.51
C GLU A 56 -21.70 -20.90 -5.76
N LYS A 57 -22.46 -20.58 -6.81
CA LYS A 57 -23.00 -19.24 -7.01
C LYS A 57 -24.17 -19.00 -6.06
N ARG A 58 -24.00 -18.18 -5.03
CA ARG A 58 -25.13 -17.53 -4.36
C ARG A 58 -25.40 -16.16 -4.98
N VAL A 59 -26.68 -15.90 -5.27
CA VAL A 59 -27.16 -14.60 -5.76
C VAL A 59 -27.52 -13.72 -4.57
N GLU A 60 -27.02 -12.49 -4.54
CA GLU A 60 -27.47 -11.46 -3.61
C GLU A 60 -28.13 -10.29 -4.36
N LYS A 61 -29.20 -9.74 -3.77
CA LYS A 61 -29.97 -8.62 -4.32
C LYS A 61 -29.41 -7.28 -3.84
N SER A 62 -29.43 -6.28 -4.72
CA SER A 62 -29.32 -4.87 -4.32
C SER A 62 -30.47 -4.46 -3.40
N PRO A 63 -30.26 -3.40 -2.59
CA PRO A 63 -31.22 -2.30 -2.59
C PRO A 63 -30.55 -0.93 -2.85
N ASN A 64 -31.37 0.06 -3.24
CA ASN A 64 -30.95 1.40 -3.63
C ASN A 64 -31.12 2.44 -2.49
N THR A 65 -30.12 3.31 -2.37
CA THR A 65 -30.14 4.75 -2.04
C THR A 65 -31.36 5.45 -1.37
N VAL A 66 -31.01 6.17 -0.28
CA VAL A 66 -31.45 7.55 0.12
C VAL A 66 -32.83 7.79 0.75
N ALA A 67 -32.79 8.36 1.96
CA ALA A 67 -33.70 9.40 2.48
C ALA A 67 -32.96 10.26 3.55
N VAL A 68 -33.41 11.49 3.84
CA VAL A 68 -32.79 12.45 4.78
C VAL A 68 -33.84 13.28 5.53
N THR A 69 -33.69 13.40 6.86
CA THR A 69 -34.27 14.40 7.82
C THR A 69 -33.68 14.08 9.22
N THR A 70 -33.09 14.99 10.01
CA THR A 70 -33.72 15.95 10.98
C THR A 70 -34.75 15.30 11.94
N GLU A 71 -34.80 15.57 13.26
CA GLU A 71 -34.19 16.67 14.05
C GLU A 71 -33.94 16.32 15.55
N ALA A 72 -33.51 17.32 16.35
CA ALA A 72 -32.89 17.27 17.68
C ALA A 72 -33.74 16.82 18.90
N ASN A 73 -33.09 16.25 19.95
CA ASN A 73 -32.93 16.88 21.30
C ASN A 73 -32.24 16.01 22.39
N LYS A 74 -31.90 16.63 23.54
CA LYS A 74 -31.30 16.11 24.82
C LYS A 74 -32.30 16.40 26.00
N PRO A 75 -32.11 16.00 27.30
CA PRO A 75 -30.87 15.59 28.01
C PRO A 75 -30.92 14.47 29.10
N VAL A 76 -29.71 14.17 29.59
CA VAL A 76 -29.17 13.54 30.84
C VAL A 76 -30.01 13.50 32.15
N SER A 77 -29.97 12.34 32.86
CA SER A 77 -29.80 12.14 34.34
C SER A 77 -29.84 10.62 34.73
N THR A 78 -28.79 9.91 35.17
CA THR A 78 -28.14 9.74 36.52
C THR A 78 -28.80 8.80 37.56
N ASN A 79 -27.97 7.90 38.12
CA ASN A 79 -28.00 7.22 39.46
C ASN A 79 -28.52 5.75 39.67
N GLU A 80 -27.58 4.95 40.20
CA GLU A 80 -27.53 3.80 41.15
C GLU A 80 -28.80 3.10 41.73
N GLY A 81 -28.73 1.78 42.06
CA GLY A 81 -29.83 1.10 42.80
C GLY A 81 -29.85 -0.43 43.09
N ILE A 82 -28.78 -1.06 43.58
CA ILE A 82 -28.79 -2.20 44.57
C ILE A 82 -29.73 -3.46 44.38
N SER A 83 -29.16 -4.54 43.83
CA SER A 83 -29.09 -5.93 44.38
C SER A 83 -30.22 -7.02 44.36
N ASN A 84 -29.74 -8.26 44.14
CA ASN A 84 -29.97 -9.52 44.92
C ASN A 84 -30.93 -10.65 44.48
N ASN A 85 -30.36 -11.88 44.51
CA ASN A 85 -30.96 -13.22 44.77
C ASN A 85 -31.82 -13.92 43.66
N LYS A 86 -31.86 -15.27 43.52
CA LYS A 86 -31.04 -16.40 44.06
C LYS A 86 -31.49 -17.79 43.50
N LYS A 87 -30.54 -18.67 43.10
CA LYS A 87 -30.65 -20.17 42.99
C LYS A 87 -31.61 -20.77 41.91
N THR A 88 -31.56 -22.05 41.45
CA THR A 88 -30.54 -23.15 41.31
C THR A 88 -31.06 -24.25 40.34
N TYR A 89 -30.24 -25.28 40.06
CA TYR A 89 -30.55 -26.60 39.45
C TYR A 89 -30.60 -26.61 37.89
N GLU A 90 -29.87 -27.50 37.17
CA GLU A 90 -29.91 -28.98 37.04
C GLU A 90 -31.13 -29.48 36.24
N ASN A 91 -31.07 -30.52 35.38
CA ASN A 91 -29.98 -31.42 34.91
C ASN A 91 -30.42 -32.11 33.58
N ILE A 92 -29.49 -32.70 32.79
CA ILE A 92 -29.74 -33.72 31.71
C ILE A 92 -30.60 -33.22 30.49
N GLY A 93 -30.48 -33.72 29.25
CA GLY A 93 -29.46 -34.56 28.59
C GLY A 93 -29.97 -35.35 27.36
N ASN A 94 -29.17 -35.36 26.28
CA ASN A 94 -29.04 -36.36 25.20
C ASN A 94 -30.17 -36.67 24.18
N ASN A 95 -29.70 -36.98 22.96
CA ASN A 95 -30.33 -37.69 21.82
C ASN A 95 -31.44 -36.92 21.05
N GLU A 96 -31.52 -36.92 19.70
CA GLU A 96 -31.49 -38.02 18.69
C GLU A 96 -32.74 -38.92 18.77
N THR A 97 -33.41 -39.33 17.68
CA THR A 97 -32.97 -39.44 16.27
C THR A 97 -34.14 -39.24 15.24
N GLU A 98 -33.81 -39.38 13.94
CA GLU A 98 -34.60 -39.83 12.76
C GLU A 98 -36.10 -40.27 12.85
N ALA A 99 -36.90 -40.34 11.77
CA ALA A 99 -36.93 -39.77 10.41
C ALA A 99 -38.17 -40.28 9.62
N LYS A 100 -38.43 -39.73 8.41
CA LYS A 100 -39.25 -40.26 7.27
C LYS A 100 -40.78 -40.46 7.49
N ASP A 101 -41.60 -39.74 6.73
CA ASP A 101 -42.22 -40.22 5.48
C ASP A 101 -42.74 -39.00 4.66
N LYS A 102 -42.97 -38.92 3.33
CA LYS A 102 -43.15 -39.81 2.15
C LYS A 102 -44.61 -40.06 1.71
N LEU A 103 -44.91 -39.70 0.44
CA LEU A 103 -46.11 -40.00 -0.37
C LEU A 103 -47.44 -39.33 0.05
N SER A 104 -48.43 -39.06 -0.82
CA SER A 104 -48.51 -39.09 -2.32
C SER A 104 -49.74 -38.28 -2.83
N ASN A 105 -49.94 -38.28 -4.16
CA ASN A 105 -51.16 -38.00 -4.94
C ASN A 105 -51.50 -36.51 -5.13
N GLN A 106 -52.09 -35.98 -6.23
CA GLN A 106 -52.56 -36.33 -7.60
C GLN A 106 -53.55 -35.18 -7.93
N SER A 107 -53.96 -34.80 -9.14
CA SER A 107 -53.53 -35.07 -10.53
C SER A 107 -54.30 -34.14 -11.51
N LEU A 108 -53.87 -34.20 -12.78
CA LEU A 108 -54.54 -33.91 -14.07
C LEU A 108 -53.94 -32.68 -14.80
N ASP A 109 -53.23 -32.81 -15.94
CA ASP A 109 -53.62 -33.28 -17.30
C ASP A 109 -54.24 -32.12 -18.12
N ALA A 110 -53.93 -31.85 -19.40
CA ALA A 110 -53.20 -32.63 -20.42
C ALA A 110 -52.30 -31.78 -21.36
N SER A 111 -51.25 -32.42 -21.90
CA SER A 111 -50.91 -32.62 -23.33
C SER A 111 -51.21 -31.53 -24.39
N GLN A 112 -50.39 -31.26 -25.43
CA GLN A 112 -49.13 -31.84 -25.97
C GLN A 112 -48.60 -30.91 -27.12
N SER A 113 -47.51 -31.11 -27.89
CA SER A 113 -46.42 -32.12 -28.02
C SER A 113 -45.23 -31.55 -28.86
N GLN A 114 -44.05 -32.21 -28.76
CA GLN A 114 -43.05 -32.54 -29.82
C GLN A 114 -42.46 -31.50 -30.82
N GLU A 115 -41.19 -31.58 -31.28
CA GLU A 115 -39.90 -32.23 -30.86
C GLU A 115 -38.76 -31.75 -31.84
N SER A 116 -37.46 -32.10 -31.82
CA SER A 116 -36.60 -32.95 -30.96
C SER A 116 -35.13 -32.46 -30.87
N ASN A 117 -34.26 -32.83 -31.82
CA ASN A 117 -32.78 -32.75 -31.81
C ASN A 117 -32.25 -32.50 -33.27
N THR A 118 -30.99 -32.17 -33.59
CA THR A 118 -29.70 -32.72 -33.10
C THR A 118 -28.50 -31.79 -33.42
N LYS A 119 -27.35 -32.08 -32.80
CA LYS A 119 -26.01 -31.47 -33.02
C LYS A 119 -25.49 -31.61 -34.47
N GLN A 120 -24.54 -30.76 -34.89
CA GLN A 120 -23.09 -31.13 -35.04
C GLN A 120 -22.32 -30.23 -36.05
N ASP A 121 -21.49 -29.31 -35.56
CA ASP A 121 -20.59 -28.50 -36.38
C ASP A 121 -19.21 -29.14 -36.63
N ARG A 122 -18.74 -29.13 -37.88
CA ARG A 122 -17.31 -29.21 -38.25
C ARG A 122 -17.01 -28.51 -39.59
N HIS A 123 -16.00 -27.63 -39.54
CA HIS A 123 -14.99 -27.39 -40.58
C HIS A 123 -15.35 -26.70 -41.94
N SER A 124 -14.94 -25.41 -41.99
CA SER A 124 -13.89 -24.87 -42.89
C SER A 124 -14.15 -24.50 -44.36
N ILE A 125 -13.70 -23.27 -44.72
CA ILE A 125 -13.19 -22.81 -46.05
C ILE A 125 -14.31 -22.58 -47.11
N VAL A 126 -14.69 -21.35 -47.44
CA VAL A 126 -14.15 -20.45 -48.52
C VAL A 126 -14.35 -21.11 -49.91
N GLU A 127 -15.06 -20.55 -50.89
CA GLU A 127 -14.80 -19.23 -51.52
C GLU A 127 -16.03 -18.53 -52.18
N THR A 128 -15.80 -17.36 -52.78
CA THR A 128 -16.65 -16.42 -53.54
C THR A 128 -17.96 -16.89 -54.21
N ASN A 129 -18.97 -15.99 -54.23
CA ASN A 129 -19.51 -15.51 -55.52
C ASN A 129 -20.19 -14.12 -55.49
N THR A 130 -20.40 -13.52 -56.66
CA THR A 130 -20.88 -12.14 -56.88
C THR A 130 -22.41 -12.00 -56.89
N TYR A 131 -22.93 -10.79 -56.59
CA TYR A 131 -24.34 -10.42 -56.81
C TYR A 131 -24.51 -9.27 -57.81
N SER A 132 -25.54 -9.37 -58.65
CA SER A 132 -25.84 -8.45 -59.74
C SER A 132 -26.81 -7.32 -59.33
N THR A 133 -26.70 -6.16 -60.00
CA THR A 133 -27.54 -4.99 -59.76
C THR A 133 -28.92 -5.13 -60.42
N ARG A 134 -30.00 -4.98 -59.64
CA ARG A 134 -31.37 -4.89 -60.17
C ARG A 134 -31.87 -3.45 -60.05
N SER A 135 -32.24 -2.85 -61.18
CA SER A 135 -32.76 -1.47 -61.25
C SER A 135 -34.28 -1.46 -61.36
N LEU A 136 -34.93 -0.44 -60.78
CA LEU A 136 -36.35 -0.13 -60.99
C LEU A 136 -36.47 1.28 -61.60
N LYS A 137 -37.47 1.46 -62.46
CA LYS A 137 -37.78 2.74 -63.13
C LYS A 137 -38.74 3.59 -62.30
N LEU A 138 -38.87 4.85 -62.68
CA LEU A 138 -40.01 5.72 -62.36
C LEU A 138 -40.62 6.22 -63.68
N ASP A 139 -41.94 6.42 -63.71
CA ASP A 139 -42.71 6.70 -64.93
C ASP A 139 -42.78 8.18 -65.31
N THR A 140 -43.05 8.44 -66.60
CA THR A 140 -44.14 9.34 -67.05
C THR A 140 -44.44 9.12 -68.55
N SER A 141 -45.70 9.36 -68.94
CA SER A 141 -46.24 9.19 -70.30
C SER A 141 -45.67 10.22 -71.30
N SER A 142 -45.47 9.97 -72.61
CA SER A 142 -46.25 9.27 -73.67
C SER A 142 -47.31 10.12 -74.37
N THR A 143 -47.01 10.54 -75.60
CA THR A 143 -47.95 10.78 -76.72
C THR A 143 -47.24 10.46 -78.05
N ASP A 144 -48.00 10.17 -79.10
CA ASP A 144 -47.59 9.65 -80.42
C ASP A 144 -48.16 10.59 -81.54
N THR A 145 -48.03 10.46 -82.88
CA THR A 145 -47.85 9.30 -83.76
C THR A 145 -47.07 9.60 -85.06
N LEU A 146 -46.26 8.62 -85.47
CA LEU A 146 -45.65 8.31 -86.79
C LEU A 146 -45.55 9.39 -87.90
N LEU A 147 -44.31 9.59 -88.35
CA LEU A 147 -43.85 9.60 -89.75
C LEU A 147 -44.74 10.20 -90.87
N VAL A 148 -44.32 11.36 -91.38
CA VAL A 148 -44.35 11.65 -92.84
C VAL A 148 -43.02 12.29 -93.25
N SER A 149 -42.42 11.83 -94.35
CA SER A 149 -41.19 12.39 -94.90
C SER A 149 -41.45 13.50 -95.91
N LYS A 150 -40.79 14.66 -95.74
CA LYS A 150 -40.61 15.66 -96.80
C LYS A 150 -39.22 16.28 -96.73
N LYS A 151 -38.52 16.22 -97.87
CA LYS A 151 -37.13 16.67 -98.04
C LYS A 151 -37.12 18.14 -98.49
N GLN A 152 -36.68 19.06 -97.63
CA GLN A 152 -36.33 20.43 -98.02
C GLN A 152 -35.05 20.89 -97.33
N ASN A 153 -34.30 21.74 -98.02
CA ASN A 153 -33.04 22.30 -97.52
C ASN A 153 -33.33 23.43 -96.52
N SER A 154 -32.77 23.33 -95.32
CA SER A 154 -32.39 24.50 -94.51
C SER A 154 -31.06 24.19 -93.83
N SER A 155 -30.16 25.17 -93.80
CA SER A 155 -28.83 25.02 -93.22
C SER A 155 -28.89 25.23 -91.70
N THR A 156 -29.05 24.15 -90.95
CA THR A 156 -28.97 24.19 -89.49
C THR A 156 -27.54 24.47 -89.01
N PRO A 157 -27.31 25.39 -88.06
CA PRO A 157 -26.01 25.51 -87.41
C PRO A 157 -25.75 24.26 -86.58
N SER A 158 -24.73 23.48 -86.93
CA SER A 158 -24.23 22.44 -86.02
C SER A 158 -23.79 23.12 -84.71
N ASN A 159 -24.32 22.63 -83.59
CA ASN A 159 -23.68 22.82 -82.29
C ASN A 159 -22.42 21.94 -82.24
N GLY A 160 -21.40 22.35 -81.49
CA GLY A 160 -20.14 21.62 -81.47
C GLY A 160 -18.97 22.35 -80.84
N TRP A 161 -17.88 21.60 -80.67
CA TRP A 161 -16.59 22.11 -80.23
C TRP A 161 -15.79 22.65 -81.42
N GLU A 162 -15.28 23.88 -81.30
CA GLU A 162 -14.44 24.53 -82.30
C GLU A 162 -13.10 24.96 -81.68
N SER A 163 -11.99 24.75 -82.39
CA SER A 163 -10.65 25.15 -81.94
C SER A 163 -10.13 26.33 -82.77
N HIS A 164 -9.89 27.47 -82.11
CA HIS A 164 -9.38 28.68 -82.73
C HIS A 164 -8.12 29.14 -81.97
N ASN A 165 -6.97 29.19 -82.65
CA ASN A 165 -5.67 29.57 -82.06
C ASN A 165 -5.36 28.81 -80.74
N SER A 166 -5.50 27.49 -80.77
CA SER A 166 -5.30 26.57 -79.63
C SER A 166 -6.23 26.82 -78.42
N LYS A 167 -7.30 27.60 -78.59
CA LYS A 167 -8.36 27.80 -77.59
C LYS A 167 -9.63 27.11 -78.06
N LEU A 168 -10.29 26.39 -77.16
CA LEU A 168 -11.45 25.56 -77.47
C LEU A 168 -12.76 26.26 -77.04
N TYR A 169 -13.68 26.43 -77.99
CA TYR A 169 -14.97 27.10 -77.83
C TYR A 169 -16.10 26.09 -78.07
N TYR A 170 -17.28 26.29 -77.48
CA TYR A 170 -18.47 25.52 -77.84
C TYR A 170 -19.54 26.44 -78.44
N ARG A 171 -19.99 26.12 -79.65
CA ARG A 171 -21.07 26.81 -80.36
C ARG A 171 -22.40 26.11 -80.08
N ASN A 172 -23.42 26.86 -79.69
CA ASN A 172 -24.77 26.33 -79.47
C ASN A 172 -25.57 26.21 -80.80
N SER A 173 -26.79 25.72 -80.71
CA SER A 173 -27.76 25.60 -81.83
C SER A 173 -28.00 26.92 -82.57
N ASP A 174 -27.89 28.04 -81.87
CA ASP A 174 -28.23 29.38 -82.35
C ASP A 174 -27.00 30.10 -82.94
N GLY A 175 -25.91 29.35 -83.17
CA GLY A 175 -24.65 29.86 -83.71
C GLY A 175 -23.79 30.66 -82.73
N LYS A 176 -24.18 30.77 -81.44
CA LYS A 176 -23.48 31.58 -80.43
C LYS A 176 -22.53 30.74 -79.59
N TYR A 177 -21.38 31.31 -79.23
CA TYR A 177 -20.43 30.68 -78.30
C TYR A 177 -20.85 30.89 -76.84
N LEU A 178 -20.71 29.84 -76.01
CA LEU A 178 -20.95 29.91 -74.57
C LEU A 178 -19.94 30.87 -73.89
N ARG A 179 -20.41 31.75 -72.99
CA ARG A 179 -19.59 32.79 -72.32
C ARG A 179 -20.01 32.99 -70.86
N ASN A 180 -19.03 33.25 -69.98
CA ASN A 180 -19.20 33.49 -68.54
C ASN A 180 -20.00 32.43 -67.74
N GLN A 181 -20.12 31.19 -68.25
CA GLN A 181 -21.09 30.21 -67.72
C GLN A 181 -20.54 28.78 -67.63
N TRP A 182 -21.11 28.02 -66.69
CA TRP A 182 -20.93 26.58 -66.58
C TRP A 182 -21.83 25.88 -67.60
N ALA A 183 -21.31 24.85 -68.27
CA ALA A 183 -22.10 23.99 -69.14
C ALA A 183 -21.50 22.57 -69.19
N ALA A 184 -22.29 21.60 -69.65
CA ALA A 184 -21.82 20.23 -69.86
C ALA A 184 -22.14 19.71 -71.28
N PRO A 185 -21.55 20.30 -72.34
CA PRO A 185 -22.03 20.09 -73.72
C PRO A 185 -21.82 18.65 -74.23
N THR A 186 -20.89 17.92 -73.61
CA THR A 186 -20.59 16.50 -73.87
C THR A 186 -20.65 15.68 -72.56
N GLY A 187 -21.55 16.05 -71.65
CA GLY A 187 -21.78 15.36 -70.37
C GLY A 187 -20.77 15.67 -69.25
N THR A 188 -19.58 16.15 -69.58
CA THR A 188 -18.55 16.64 -68.66
C THR A 188 -18.68 18.14 -68.41
N ILE A 189 -18.46 18.61 -67.18
CA ILE A 189 -18.66 20.03 -66.80
C ILE A 189 -17.44 20.88 -67.16
N HIS A 190 -17.66 21.94 -67.92
CA HIS A 190 -16.73 23.01 -68.28
C HIS A 190 -17.18 24.36 -67.71
N TYR A 191 -16.26 25.32 -67.61
CA TYR A 191 -16.59 26.74 -67.47
C TYR A 191 -16.03 27.53 -68.65
N PHE A 192 -16.88 28.33 -69.29
CA PHE A 192 -16.51 29.18 -70.41
C PHE A 192 -16.26 30.60 -69.90
N GLY A 193 -15.07 31.15 -70.14
CA GLY A 193 -14.70 32.48 -69.69
C GLY A 193 -15.44 33.60 -70.43
N LYS A 194 -15.18 34.86 -70.06
CA LYS A 194 -15.67 36.07 -70.74
C LYS A 194 -15.41 36.04 -72.25
N GLU A 195 -14.22 35.58 -72.61
CA GLU A 195 -13.75 35.49 -73.98
C GLU A 195 -14.33 34.30 -74.78
N GLY A 196 -15.07 33.40 -74.12
CA GLY A 196 -15.89 32.36 -74.77
C GLY A 196 -15.22 31.00 -75.01
N TYR A 197 -13.94 30.86 -74.68
CA TYR A 197 -13.27 29.56 -74.63
C TYR A 197 -13.43 28.89 -73.26
N THR A 198 -13.40 27.56 -73.22
CA THR A 198 -13.35 26.81 -71.95
C THR A 198 -12.04 27.08 -71.22
N ILE A 199 -12.11 27.23 -69.90
CA ILE A 199 -10.92 27.17 -69.05
C ILE A 199 -10.37 25.74 -69.07
N SER A 200 -9.05 25.58 -69.20
CA SER A 200 -8.37 24.29 -69.24
C SER A 200 -6.94 24.37 -68.69
N ASN A 201 -6.46 23.25 -68.14
CA ASN A 201 -5.15 23.08 -67.50
C ASN A 201 -4.72 24.18 -66.51
N GLN A 202 -5.67 24.77 -65.78
CA GLN A 202 -5.39 25.92 -64.91
C GLN A 202 -6.37 26.06 -63.75
N TRP A 203 -5.93 26.85 -62.77
CA TRP A 203 -6.73 27.33 -61.65
C TRP A 203 -7.71 28.42 -62.10
N TYR A 204 -8.91 28.43 -61.52
CA TYR A 204 -9.87 29.53 -61.65
C TYR A 204 -10.52 29.80 -60.30
N THR A 205 -10.63 31.09 -59.90
CA THR A 205 -11.32 31.48 -58.67
C THR A 205 -12.49 32.39 -59.01
N MET A 206 -13.68 31.98 -58.60
CA MET A 206 -14.93 32.72 -58.78
C MET A 206 -15.02 33.90 -57.80
N ILE A 207 -15.91 34.86 -58.08
CA ILE A 207 -16.12 36.08 -57.25
C ILE A 207 -16.43 35.75 -55.78
N ASN A 208 -17.05 34.61 -55.50
CA ASN A 208 -17.32 34.09 -54.16
C ASN A 208 -16.10 33.41 -53.48
N ASN A 209 -14.88 33.65 -53.97
CA ASN A 209 -13.61 33.07 -53.49
C ASN A 209 -13.53 31.52 -53.56
N GLN A 210 -14.41 30.88 -54.33
CA GLN A 210 -14.33 29.44 -54.58
C GLN A 210 -13.35 29.15 -55.71
N THR A 211 -12.36 28.31 -55.40
CA THR A 211 -11.27 27.93 -56.30
C THR A 211 -11.52 26.55 -56.90
N TYR A 212 -11.44 26.47 -58.23
CA TYR A 212 -11.61 25.27 -59.05
C TYR A 212 -10.34 25.00 -59.87
N TYR A 213 -10.12 23.76 -60.29
CA TYR A 213 -9.12 23.40 -61.30
C TYR A 213 -9.78 22.69 -62.48
N PHE A 214 -9.34 23.03 -63.68
CA PHE A 214 -9.76 22.38 -64.92
C PHE A 214 -8.60 21.56 -65.48
N ASP A 215 -8.83 20.30 -65.80
CA ASP A 215 -7.80 19.43 -66.37
C ASP A 215 -7.44 19.81 -67.82
N HIS A 216 -6.52 19.07 -68.44
CA HIS A 216 -6.00 19.40 -69.76
C HIS A 216 -7.04 19.34 -70.89
N THR A 217 -8.18 18.64 -70.69
CA THR A 217 -9.32 18.65 -71.60
C THR A 217 -10.36 19.73 -71.26
N GLY A 218 -10.14 20.50 -70.18
CA GLY A 218 -11.04 21.54 -69.72
C GLY A 218 -12.15 21.03 -68.80
N HIS A 219 -12.08 19.78 -68.32
CA HIS A 219 -13.08 19.24 -67.41
C HIS A 219 -12.82 19.70 -65.97
N THR A 220 -13.89 20.05 -65.28
CA THR A 220 -13.84 20.45 -63.85
C THR A 220 -13.41 19.26 -62.98
N VAL A 221 -12.34 19.43 -62.20
CA VAL A 221 -11.91 18.43 -61.22
C VAL A 221 -12.85 18.48 -60.01
N LYS A 222 -13.61 17.41 -59.76
CA LYS A 222 -14.54 17.28 -58.62
C LYS A 222 -14.53 15.89 -57.98
N ASN A 223 -14.86 15.84 -56.70
CA ASN A 223 -14.98 14.66 -55.85
C ASN A 223 -13.77 13.69 -55.87
N ARG A 224 -12.55 14.20 -56.07
CA ARG A 224 -11.34 13.37 -56.26
C ARG A 224 -10.06 14.03 -55.76
N TRP A 225 -9.10 13.19 -55.39
CA TRP A 225 -7.70 13.57 -55.37
C TRP A 225 -7.24 13.83 -56.81
N TYR A 226 -6.42 14.84 -57.03
CA TYR A 226 -5.89 15.18 -58.34
C TYR A 226 -4.45 15.69 -58.23
N THR A 227 -3.57 15.11 -59.04
CA THR A 227 -2.17 15.51 -59.17
C THR A 227 -2.05 16.55 -60.27
N LEU A 228 -1.69 17.78 -59.90
CA LEU A 228 -1.42 18.86 -60.83
C LEU A 228 -0.17 18.59 -61.69
N PRO A 229 0.03 19.30 -62.82
CA PRO A 229 1.28 19.26 -63.59
C PRO A 229 2.53 19.58 -62.76
N SER A 230 2.40 20.35 -61.68
CA SER A 230 3.45 20.62 -60.68
C SER A 230 3.79 19.41 -59.77
N LYS A 231 3.19 18.24 -60.00
CA LYS A 231 3.23 17.03 -59.16
C LYS A 231 2.64 17.21 -57.76
N THR A 232 2.02 18.36 -57.48
CA THR A 232 1.32 18.66 -56.23
C THR A 232 -0.06 18.01 -56.21
N ILE A 233 -0.45 17.38 -55.10
CA ILE A 233 -1.75 16.69 -54.97
C ILE A 233 -2.71 17.54 -54.15
N TYR A 234 -3.89 17.79 -54.70
CA TYR A 234 -5.01 18.48 -54.05
C TYR A 234 -6.24 17.57 -53.99
N TYR A 235 -7.20 17.88 -53.12
CA TYR A 235 -8.53 17.28 -53.14
C TYR A 235 -9.58 18.33 -53.49
N PHE A 236 -10.51 17.95 -54.36
CA PHE A 236 -11.64 18.76 -54.80
C PHE A 236 -12.92 18.10 -54.31
N ASP A 237 -13.77 18.87 -53.64
CA ASP A 237 -15.02 18.36 -53.06
C ASP A 237 -16.08 18.02 -54.12
N HIS A 238 -17.25 17.56 -53.67
CA HIS A 238 -18.35 17.14 -54.54
C HIS A 238 -18.84 18.26 -55.49
N THR A 239 -18.67 19.53 -55.10
CA THR A 239 -18.96 20.72 -55.92
C THR A 239 -17.80 21.18 -56.81
N GLY A 240 -16.61 20.58 -56.67
CA GLY A 240 -15.40 20.95 -57.42
C GLY A 240 -14.57 22.05 -56.77
N HIS A 241 -14.84 22.43 -55.52
CA HIS A 241 -14.04 23.41 -54.79
C HIS A 241 -12.83 22.74 -54.17
N THR A 242 -11.67 23.40 -54.21
CA THR A 242 -10.48 22.93 -53.49
C THR A 242 -10.70 22.95 -51.98
N VAL A 243 -10.37 21.84 -51.32
CA VAL A 243 -10.40 21.76 -49.85
C VAL A 243 -9.15 22.44 -49.29
N LYS A 244 -9.33 23.63 -48.69
CA LYS A 244 -8.28 24.42 -48.02
C LYS A 244 -8.76 24.89 -46.64
N ASN A 245 -7.84 24.96 -45.67
CA ASN A 245 -8.04 25.40 -44.28
C ASN A 245 -9.23 24.75 -43.54
N ARG A 246 -9.51 23.45 -43.77
CA ARG A 246 -10.62 22.74 -43.14
C ARG A 246 -10.37 21.25 -42.93
N TRP A 247 -11.08 20.67 -41.97
CA TRP A 247 -11.31 19.23 -41.90
C TRP A 247 -12.17 18.78 -43.08
N TYR A 248 -11.91 17.58 -43.61
CA TYR A 248 -12.75 16.95 -44.63
C TYR A 248 -12.67 15.42 -44.52
N ASN A 249 -13.78 14.72 -44.77
CA ASN A 249 -13.84 13.27 -44.77
C ASN A 249 -13.81 12.75 -46.21
N VAL A 250 -12.91 11.81 -46.51
CA VAL A 250 -12.87 11.09 -47.79
C VAL A 250 -13.04 9.61 -47.49
N SER A 251 -14.18 9.05 -47.92
CA SER A 251 -14.66 7.74 -47.46
C SER A 251 -14.64 7.66 -45.92
N ASN A 252 -14.05 6.61 -45.34
CA ASN A 252 -14.01 6.42 -43.88
C ASN A 252 -12.93 7.25 -43.16
N ASN A 253 -12.10 8.02 -43.89
CA ASN A 253 -10.93 8.69 -43.35
C ASN A 253 -11.12 10.21 -43.23
N THR A 254 -10.70 10.76 -42.07
CA THR A 254 -10.71 12.19 -41.79
C THR A 254 -9.33 12.78 -42.05
N TYR A 255 -9.27 13.88 -42.81
CA TYR A 255 -8.06 14.63 -43.15
C TYR A 255 -8.19 16.08 -42.68
N TYR A 256 -7.06 16.77 -42.46
CA TYR A 256 -7.01 18.23 -42.36
C TYR A 256 -6.19 18.80 -43.52
N PHE A 257 -6.75 19.82 -44.16
CA PHE A 257 -6.10 20.56 -45.24
C PHE A 257 -5.66 21.92 -44.70
N ASP A 258 -4.37 22.24 -44.86
CA ASP A 258 -3.82 23.49 -44.37
C ASP A 258 -4.24 24.70 -45.23
N HIS A 259 -3.76 25.90 -44.87
CA HIS A 259 -4.14 27.15 -45.53
C HIS A 259 -3.79 27.19 -47.03
N THR A 260 -2.81 26.38 -47.48
CA THR A 260 -2.47 26.25 -48.91
C THR A 260 -3.29 25.19 -49.63
N GLY A 261 -4.09 24.39 -48.93
CA GLY A 261 -4.84 23.26 -49.51
C GLY A 261 -4.05 21.96 -49.60
N HIS A 262 -2.91 21.86 -48.92
CA HIS A 262 -2.16 20.61 -48.80
C HIS A 262 -2.64 19.79 -47.59
N THR A 263 -2.56 18.46 -47.70
CA THR A 263 -2.87 17.56 -46.56
C THR A 263 -1.78 17.61 -45.50
N VAL A 264 -2.20 17.72 -44.24
CA VAL A 264 -1.33 17.44 -43.09
C VAL A 264 -1.11 15.91 -43.03
N LYS A 265 0.14 15.47 -43.19
CA LYS A 265 0.52 14.05 -43.17
C LYS A 265 1.88 13.83 -42.51
N ASN A 266 2.07 12.65 -41.92
CA ASN A 266 3.22 12.21 -41.13
C ASN A 266 3.78 13.27 -40.16
N ARG A 267 2.91 14.00 -39.47
CA ARG A 267 3.32 15.06 -38.54
C ARG A 267 2.32 15.31 -37.43
N TRP A 268 2.86 15.80 -36.31
CA TRP A 268 2.10 16.53 -35.30
C TRP A 268 1.53 17.82 -35.88
N TYR A 269 0.33 18.18 -35.47
CA TYR A 269 -0.29 19.46 -35.82
C TYR A 269 -1.14 19.95 -34.65
N THR A 270 -1.03 21.23 -34.32
CA THR A 270 -1.84 21.85 -33.26
C THR A 270 -2.69 22.95 -33.88
N LEU A 271 -4.01 22.86 -33.71
CA LEU A 271 -4.95 23.85 -34.24
C LEU A 271 -4.96 25.13 -33.37
N PRO A 272 -5.52 26.25 -33.88
CA PRO A 272 -5.73 27.47 -33.09
C PRO A 272 -6.52 27.25 -31.78
N THR A 273 -7.32 26.19 -31.70
CA THR A 273 -8.00 25.70 -30.49
C THR A 273 -7.06 25.13 -29.42
N LYS A 274 -5.74 25.12 -29.67
CA LYS A 274 -4.67 24.51 -28.84
C LYS A 274 -4.73 22.98 -28.72
N ASN A 275 -5.66 22.33 -29.43
CA ASN A 275 -5.75 20.88 -29.51
C ASN A 275 -4.69 20.33 -30.46
N THR A 276 -3.96 19.31 -29.99
CA THR A 276 -2.89 18.62 -30.73
C THR A 276 -3.41 17.30 -31.31
N TYR A 277 -3.06 17.03 -32.56
CA TYR A 277 -3.41 15.85 -33.34
C TYR A 277 -2.14 15.25 -33.98
N TYR A 278 -2.20 13.99 -34.40
CA TYR A 278 -1.21 13.38 -35.28
C TYR A 278 -1.89 12.87 -36.56
N PHE A 279 -1.22 13.04 -37.69
CA PHE A 279 -1.66 12.56 -38.99
C PHE A 279 -0.68 11.50 -39.50
N ASP A 280 -1.19 10.33 -39.90
CA ASP A 280 -0.37 9.20 -40.34
C ASP A 280 0.32 9.47 -41.71
N GLN A 281 1.08 8.49 -42.19
CA GLN A 281 1.83 8.59 -43.46
C GLN A 281 0.94 8.94 -44.68
N SER A 282 -0.33 8.55 -44.64
CA SER A 282 -1.32 8.81 -45.69
C SER A 282 -2.11 10.11 -45.46
N GLY A 283 -1.92 10.77 -44.31
CA GLY A 283 -2.66 11.96 -43.91
C GLY A 283 -3.97 11.69 -43.16
N HIS A 284 -4.21 10.45 -42.70
CA HIS A 284 -5.38 10.17 -41.88
C HIS A 284 -5.18 10.65 -40.44
N THR A 285 -6.23 11.22 -39.86
CA THR A 285 -6.24 11.65 -38.46
C THR A 285 -6.19 10.44 -37.52
N VAL A 286 -5.21 10.40 -36.63
CA VAL A 286 -5.14 9.38 -35.56
C VAL A 286 -6.19 9.70 -34.49
N LYS A 287 -7.22 8.86 -34.36
CA LYS A 287 -8.32 8.98 -33.40
C LYS A 287 -8.74 7.63 -32.82
N ASN A 288 -9.24 7.65 -31.58
CA ASN A 288 -9.71 6.50 -30.79
C ASN A 288 -8.73 5.32 -30.71
N LYS A 289 -7.41 5.56 -30.70
CA LYS A 289 -6.40 4.49 -30.72
C LYS A 289 -5.08 4.87 -30.06
N TRP A 290 -4.37 3.83 -29.64
CA TRP A 290 -2.93 3.90 -29.37
C TRP A 290 -2.16 4.13 -30.66
N TYR A 291 -1.09 4.91 -30.60
CA TYR A 291 -0.18 5.12 -31.73
C TYR A 291 1.24 5.38 -31.21
N ASN A 292 2.25 4.84 -31.90
CA ASN A 292 3.65 5.08 -31.56
C ASN A 292 4.22 6.14 -32.52
N VAL A 293 4.92 7.14 -31.97
CA VAL A 293 5.67 8.12 -32.75
C VAL A 293 7.10 8.10 -32.24
N SER A 294 8.04 7.70 -33.09
CA SER A 294 9.41 7.32 -32.71
C SER A 294 9.36 6.31 -31.55
N ASN A 295 10.09 6.54 -30.45
CA ASN A 295 10.18 5.61 -29.32
C ASN A 295 9.01 5.72 -28.31
N ASN A 296 8.08 6.67 -28.51
CA ASN A 296 7.05 7.01 -27.53
C ASN A 296 5.66 6.52 -27.96
N THR A 297 4.93 5.97 -26.99
CA THR A 297 3.53 5.56 -27.15
C THR A 297 2.62 6.69 -26.67
N TYR A 298 1.57 6.97 -27.45
CA TYR A 298 0.55 7.99 -27.17
C TYR A 298 -0.84 7.37 -27.32
N TYR A 299 -1.85 7.96 -26.70
CA TYR A 299 -3.26 7.66 -26.97
C TYR A 299 -4.00 8.90 -27.47
N PHE A 300 -4.87 8.71 -28.46
CA PHE A 300 -5.71 9.74 -29.05
C PHE A 300 -7.17 9.42 -28.78
N ASP A 301 -7.90 10.37 -28.22
CA ASP A 301 -9.31 10.20 -27.83
C ASP A 301 -10.24 10.05 -29.04
N HIS A 302 -11.55 9.89 -28.79
CA HIS A 302 -12.55 9.68 -29.84
C HIS A 302 -12.67 10.84 -30.85
N THR A 303 -12.18 12.04 -30.50
CA THR A 303 -12.11 13.21 -31.39
C THR A 303 -10.76 13.35 -32.11
N GLY A 304 -9.75 12.60 -31.68
CA GLY A 304 -8.39 12.66 -32.19
C GLY A 304 -7.46 13.61 -31.42
N HIS A 305 -7.87 14.13 -30.26
CA HIS A 305 -6.95 14.90 -29.41
C HIS A 305 -5.96 13.96 -28.71
N THR A 306 -4.69 14.36 -28.62
CA THR A 306 -3.70 13.66 -27.81
C THR A 306 -4.02 13.76 -26.33
N VAL A 307 -4.07 12.64 -25.63
CA VAL A 307 -4.15 12.62 -24.16
C VAL A 307 -2.77 12.95 -23.59
N LYS A 308 -2.69 14.09 -22.90
CA LYS A 308 -1.46 14.61 -22.25
C LYS A 308 -1.78 15.29 -20.93
N ASN A 309 -0.82 15.23 -20.01
CA ASN A 309 -0.83 15.76 -18.65
C ASN A 309 -2.04 15.35 -17.78
N ARG A 310 -2.49 14.10 -17.89
CA ARG A 310 -3.69 13.63 -17.16
C ARG A 310 -3.76 12.11 -17.01
N TRP A 311 -4.56 11.71 -16.03
CA TRP A 311 -5.14 10.37 -15.95
C TRP A 311 -6.12 10.13 -17.10
N TYR A 312 -6.23 8.87 -17.54
CA TYR A 312 -7.23 8.44 -18.50
C TYR A 312 -7.58 6.96 -18.30
N THR A 313 -8.87 6.63 -18.27
CA THR A 313 -9.37 5.26 -18.09
C THR A 313 -10.01 4.77 -19.39
N LEU A 314 -9.52 3.64 -19.91
CA LEU A 314 -10.09 3.02 -21.11
C LEU A 314 -11.36 2.22 -20.79
N PRO A 315 -12.21 1.89 -21.79
CA PRO A 315 -13.37 1.01 -21.62
C PRO A 315 -13.04 -0.36 -21.00
N SER A 316 -11.80 -0.82 -21.10
CA SER A 316 -11.27 -2.01 -20.40
C SER A 316 -11.13 -1.84 -18.88
N LYS A 317 -11.52 -0.67 -18.32
CA LYS A 317 -11.36 -0.23 -16.93
C LYS A 317 -9.89 -0.04 -16.46
N ASN A 318 -8.93 -0.30 -17.34
CA ASN A 318 -7.52 0.02 -17.09
C ASN A 318 -7.30 1.54 -17.13
N THR A 319 -6.56 2.04 -16.15
CA THR A 319 -6.25 3.46 -15.96
C THR A 319 -4.77 3.71 -16.15
N TYR A 320 -4.46 4.76 -16.92
CA TYR A 320 -3.12 5.15 -17.36
C TYR A 320 -2.87 6.61 -16.97
N TYR A 321 -1.60 7.01 -16.90
CA TYR A 321 -1.21 8.41 -16.83
C TYR A 321 -0.36 8.79 -18.06
N PHE A 322 -0.62 9.97 -18.60
CA PHE A 322 0.11 10.56 -19.72
C PHE A 322 0.87 11.79 -19.25
N ASP A 323 2.18 11.84 -19.52
CA ASP A 323 3.03 12.95 -19.11
C ASP A 323 2.68 14.27 -19.81
N GLN A 324 3.39 15.36 -19.47
CA GLN A 324 3.14 16.69 -20.03
C GLN A 324 3.24 16.78 -21.57
N PHE A 325 3.94 15.84 -22.20
CA PHE A 325 4.10 15.74 -23.65
C PHE A 325 3.10 14.78 -24.30
N GLY A 326 2.46 13.92 -23.51
CA GLY A 326 1.50 12.90 -23.96
C GLY A 326 2.08 11.50 -24.05
N HIS A 327 3.26 11.25 -23.50
CA HIS A 327 3.83 9.90 -23.46
C HIS A 327 3.14 9.05 -22.38
N THR A 328 2.79 7.81 -22.69
CA THR A 328 2.30 6.85 -21.68
C THR A 328 3.38 6.58 -20.62
N VAL A 329 3.04 6.72 -19.34
CA VAL A 329 3.89 6.25 -18.24
C VAL A 329 3.75 4.73 -18.12
N LYS A 330 4.84 3.98 -18.34
CA LYS A 330 4.91 2.51 -18.26
C LYS A 330 6.25 2.03 -17.70
N ASN A 331 6.26 0.88 -17.03
CA ASN A 331 7.39 0.23 -16.35
C ASN A 331 8.22 1.17 -15.45
N ARG A 332 7.57 2.02 -14.64
CA ARG A 332 8.28 2.96 -13.76
C ARG A 332 7.43 3.48 -12.60
N TRP A 333 8.14 3.94 -11.57
CA TRP A 333 7.64 4.90 -10.61
C TRP A 333 7.38 6.24 -11.29
N TYR A 334 6.32 6.93 -10.87
CA TYR A 334 6.02 8.30 -11.29
C TYR A 334 5.28 9.04 -10.17
N ASN A 335 5.74 10.24 -9.84
CA ASN A 335 5.15 11.06 -8.78
C ASN A 335 4.12 12.01 -9.38
N ILE A 336 2.92 12.05 -8.80
CA ILE A 336 1.82 12.91 -9.23
C ILE A 336 1.34 13.67 -8.00
N THR A 337 1.57 14.98 -7.98
CA THR A 337 1.49 15.83 -6.77
C THR A 337 2.39 15.28 -5.65
N THR A 338 1.86 14.94 -4.47
CA THR A 338 2.61 14.38 -3.34
C THR A 338 2.81 12.87 -3.39
N ASN A 339 2.10 12.17 -4.28
CA ASN A 339 1.93 10.72 -4.18
C ASN A 339 2.74 9.97 -5.25
N ALA A 340 3.34 8.85 -4.85
CA ALA A 340 4.11 7.97 -5.74
C ALA A 340 3.25 6.80 -6.22
N TYR A 341 3.17 6.64 -7.54
CA TYR A 341 2.43 5.57 -8.23
C TYR A 341 3.41 4.70 -9.01
N TYR A 342 3.09 3.41 -9.19
CA TYR A 342 3.80 2.54 -10.11
C TYR A 342 2.91 2.15 -11.30
N PHE A 343 3.50 2.17 -12.49
CA PHE A 343 2.85 1.79 -13.74
C PHE A 343 3.51 0.53 -14.29
N ASP A 344 2.72 -0.50 -14.59
CA ASP A 344 3.21 -1.79 -15.08
C ASP A 344 3.81 -1.70 -16.50
N ASN A 345 4.30 -2.82 -17.04
CA ASN A 345 4.93 -2.88 -18.37
C ASN A 345 4.02 -2.41 -19.53
N TYR A 346 2.71 -2.42 -19.34
CA TYR A 346 1.70 -1.98 -20.31
C TYR A 346 1.23 -0.54 -20.05
N GLY A 347 1.63 0.06 -18.91
CA GLY A 347 1.23 1.39 -18.48
C GLY A 347 -0.02 1.42 -17.58
N HIS A 348 -0.47 0.26 -17.08
CA HIS A 348 -1.58 0.23 -16.13
C HIS A 348 -1.13 0.69 -14.74
N THR A 349 -1.94 1.52 -14.10
CA THR A 349 -1.75 1.93 -12.71
C THR A 349 -1.88 0.71 -11.77
N VAL A 350 -0.88 0.47 -10.92
CA VAL A 350 -0.96 -0.56 -9.89
C VAL A 350 -1.74 -0.02 -8.68
N ARG A 351 -2.88 -0.64 -8.37
CA ARG A 351 -3.79 -0.28 -7.26
C ARG A 351 -4.54 -1.50 -6.72
N ASN A 352 -4.96 -1.44 -5.46
CA ASN A 352 -5.61 -2.47 -4.65
C ASN A 352 -4.98 -3.87 -4.77
N ARG A 353 -3.65 -3.98 -4.69
CA ARG A 353 -2.94 -5.27 -4.74
C ARG A 353 -1.50 -5.20 -4.24
N TRP A 354 -1.01 -6.37 -3.88
CA TRP A 354 0.42 -6.67 -3.88
C TRP A 354 0.95 -6.69 -5.30
N TYR A 355 2.15 -6.15 -5.50
CA TYR A 355 2.83 -6.14 -6.79
C TYR A 355 4.35 -6.18 -6.60
N THR A 356 4.99 -7.12 -7.30
CA THR A 356 6.44 -7.30 -7.30
C THR A 356 7.05 -6.56 -8.49
N LEU A 357 7.92 -5.59 -8.21
CA LEU A 357 8.66 -4.83 -9.20
C LEU A 357 9.64 -5.72 -10.00
N PRO A 358 10.14 -5.26 -11.17
CA PRO A 358 11.28 -5.87 -11.84
C PRO A 358 12.52 -6.05 -10.93
N THR A 359 12.71 -5.17 -9.95
CA THR A 359 13.74 -5.24 -8.90
C THR A 359 13.49 -6.31 -7.82
N LYS A 360 12.50 -7.20 -8.03
CA LYS A 360 12.05 -8.26 -7.11
C LYS A 360 11.47 -7.80 -5.76
N ARG A 361 11.37 -6.49 -5.51
CA ARG A 361 10.73 -5.92 -4.32
C ARG A 361 9.22 -5.89 -4.46
N THR A 362 8.51 -6.28 -3.40
CA THR A 362 7.05 -6.38 -3.39
C THR A 362 6.45 -5.30 -2.50
N TYR A 363 5.57 -4.48 -3.08
CA TYR A 363 4.84 -3.41 -2.40
C TYR A 363 3.34 -3.70 -2.43
N TYR A 364 2.58 -3.18 -1.47
CA TYR A 364 1.13 -3.11 -1.55
C TYR A 364 0.71 -1.69 -1.93
N PHE A 365 -0.26 -1.59 -2.85
CA PHE A 365 -0.84 -0.35 -3.34
C PHE A 365 -2.31 -0.26 -2.93
N ASP A 366 -2.73 0.88 -2.38
CA ASP A 366 -4.12 1.13 -1.96
C ASP A 366 -5.10 1.28 -3.14
N ASN A 367 -6.38 1.50 -2.85
CA ASN A 367 -7.46 1.51 -3.86
C ASN A 367 -7.27 2.57 -4.94
N GLU A 368 -6.65 3.67 -4.55
CA GLU A 368 -6.33 4.86 -5.33
C GLU A 368 -5.01 4.68 -6.11
N GLY A 369 -4.12 3.81 -5.65
CA GLY A 369 -2.86 3.44 -6.31
C GLY A 369 -1.59 3.98 -5.66
N HIS A 370 -1.67 4.45 -4.42
CA HIS A 370 -0.52 4.91 -3.64
C HIS A 370 0.17 3.75 -2.93
N THR A 371 1.49 3.85 -2.73
CA THR A 371 2.22 2.88 -1.90
C THR A 371 1.83 2.96 -0.43
N VAL A 372 1.54 1.82 0.19
CA VAL A 372 1.26 1.75 1.62
C VAL A 372 2.56 1.66 2.43
N LYS A 373 2.87 2.71 3.20
CA LYS A 373 4.09 2.88 4.01
C LYS A 373 3.78 3.68 5.28
N ASN A 374 4.58 3.48 6.34
CA ASN A 374 4.49 4.18 7.63
C ASN A 374 3.08 4.32 8.23
N ARG A 375 2.21 3.32 8.02
CA ARG A 375 0.82 3.33 8.51
C ARG A 375 0.29 1.94 8.80
N LEU A 376 -0.72 1.88 9.68
CA LEU A 376 -1.63 0.74 9.73
C LEU A 376 -2.48 0.72 8.45
N TYR A 377 -2.71 -0.47 7.90
CA TYR A 377 -3.60 -0.67 6.76
C TYR A 377 -4.28 -2.05 6.83
N THR A 378 -5.57 -2.08 6.54
CA THR A 378 -6.39 -3.29 6.53
C THR A 378 -6.55 -3.77 5.08
N LEU A 379 -6.03 -4.96 4.80
CA LEU A 379 -6.14 -5.59 3.49
C LEU A 379 -7.55 -6.20 3.30
N SER A 380 -7.92 -6.46 2.04
CA SER A 380 -9.06 -7.31 1.69
C SER A 380 -9.02 -8.63 2.48
N GLY A 381 -10.11 -8.96 3.18
CA GLY A 381 -10.16 -10.07 4.14
C GLY A 381 -9.84 -9.68 5.59
N ASN A 382 -10.05 -8.40 5.96
CA ASN A 382 -9.94 -7.84 7.32
C ASN A 382 -8.57 -7.98 8.01
N LYS A 383 -7.53 -8.46 7.31
CA LYS A 383 -6.20 -8.64 7.89
C LYS A 383 -5.45 -7.31 7.94
N THR A 384 -5.25 -6.81 9.15
CA THR A 384 -4.56 -5.53 9.39
C THR A 384 -3.08 -5.73 9.65
N TYR A 385 -2.26 -4.91 8.99
CA TYR A 385 -0.81 -4.87 9.15
C TYR A 385 -0.33 -3.45 9.43
N TYR A 386 0.83 -3.31 10.09
CA TYR A 386 1.61 -2.08 10.00
C TYR A 386 2.60 -2.20 8.83
N PHE A 387 2.74 -1.14 8.03
CA PHE A 387 3.72 -1.06 6.94
C PHE A 387 4.87 -0.14 7.36
N ASP A 388 6.12 -0.60 7.26
CA ASP A 388 7.33 0.16 7.63
C ASP A 388 7.68 1.27 6.62
N GLY A 389 8.86 1.91 6.78
CA GLY A 389 9.30 3.01 5.90
C GLY A 389 9.64 2.53 4.48
N PHE A 390 10.03 1.28 4.35
CA PHE A 390 10.28 0.63 3.07
C PHE A 390 8.99 0.08 2.44
N GLY A 391 7.97 -0.25 3.23
CA GLY A 391 6.70 -0.81 2.80
C GLY A 391 6.53 -2.31 3.08
N HIS A 392 7.35 -2.89 3.96
CA HIS A 392 7.16 -4.27 4.39
C HIS A 392 6.11 -4.36 5.49
N THR A 393 5.39 -5.47 5.53
CA THR A 393 4.44 -5.78 6.60
C THR A 393 5.13 -6.17 7.91
N VAL A 394 4.55 -5.70 9.00
CA VAL A 394 4.82 -6.04 10.39
C VAL A 394 3.50 -6.46 11.04
N THR A 395 3.49 -7.51 11.86
CA THR A 395 2.29 -7.88 12.64
C THR A 395 2.07 -6.81 13.71
N PRO A 396 0.96 -6.06 13.68
CA PRO A 396 0.76 -4.95 14.59
C PRO A 396 0.49 -5.45 16.02
N LEU A 397 0.97 -4.71 17.00
CA LEU A 397 0.63 -4.92 18.41
C LEU A 397 -0.47 -3.93 18.83
N SER A 398 -1.00 -4.07 20.05
CA SER A 398 -2.01 -3.15 20.56
C SER A 398 -1.46 -1.72 20.69
N ASN A 399 -2.32 -0.70 20.56
CA ASN A 399 -1.91 0.67 20.85
C ASN A 399 -1.36 0.79 22.28
N ASN A 400 -0.20 1.42 22.41
CA ASN A 400 0.58 1.55 23.66
C ASN A 400 1.08 0.21 24.22
N SER A 401 1.51 -0.69 23.34
CA SER A 401 2.39 -1.81 23.71
C SER A 401 3.81 -1.32 23.97
N PHE A 402 4.48 -1.85 25.00
CA PHE A 402 5.90 -1.58 25.28
C PHE A 402 6.68 -2.89 25.48
N VAL A 403 8.00 -2.77 25.51
CA VAL A 403 8.93 -3.82 25.97
C VAL A 403 9.96 -3.21 26.92
N VAL A 404 10.47 -4.00 27.87
CA VAL A 404 11.60 -3.65 28.72
C VAL A 404 12.84 -4.39 28.24
N ILE A 405 13.94 -3.67 28.09
CA ILE A 405 15.21 -4.23 27.65
C ILE A 405 15.90 -4.92 28.83
N GLY A 406 16.31 -6.19 28.66
CA GLY A 406 16.90 -7.02 29.72
C GLY A 406 18.08 -7.86 29.24
N TYR A 407 19.28 -7.52 29.71
CA TYR A 407 20.58 -8.14 29.41
C TYR A 407 21.61 -7.84 30.52
N VAL A 408 22.87 -8.24 30.34
CA VAL A 408 23.94 -8.04 31.34
C VAL A 408 24.35 -6.56 31.48
N PRO A 409 24.27 -5.94 32.67
CA PRO A 409 24.67 -4.55 32.89
C PRO A 409 26.11 -4.26 32.45
N GLY A 410 26.33 -3.08 31.85
CA GLY A 410 27.61 -2.69 31.27
C GLY A 410 27.83 -3.13 29.82
N GLN A 411 26.96 -3.97 29.26
CA GLN A 411 26.88 -4.21 27.81
C GLN A 411 25.92 -3.20 27.16
N GLY A 412 25.62 -3.37 25.87
CA GLY A 412 24.58 -2.63 25.17
C GLY A 412 23.96 -3.48 24.06
N ILE A 413 22.64 -3.45 23.90
CA ILE A 413 21.98 -4.20 22.82
C ILE A 413 21.89 -3.31 21.58
N THR A 414 22.65 -3.68 20.55
CA THR A 414 22.62 -3.03 19.24
C THR A 414 21.22 -3.03 18.65
N VAL A 415 20.70 -1.84 18.37
CA VAL A 415 19.50 -1.67 17.54
C VAL A 415 19.82 -2.16 16.13
N LYS A 416 18.97 -3.04 15.59
CA LYS A 416 19.03 -3.45 14.19
C LYS A 416 18.24 -2.48 13.33
N ARG A 417 18.63 -2.29 12.07
CA ARG A 417 17.81 -1.58 11.06
C ARG A 417 17.50 -2.51 9.89
N SER A 418 16.25 -2.53 9.42
CA SER A 418 15.92 -3.17 8.14
C SER A 418 16.41 -2.33 6.97
N ASP A 419 16.85 -2.97 5.90
CA ASP A 419 16.98 -2.34 4.58
C ASP A 419 15.73 -2.54 3.71
N GLU A 420 15.79 -1.98 2.51
CA GLU A 420 14.83 -2.07 1.40
C GLU A 420 14.66 -3.47 0.78
N ASN A 421 15.42 -4.47 1.24
CA ASN A 421 15.30 -5.88 0.86
C ASN A 421 14.83 -6.74 2.07
N ASN A 422 14.37 -6.10 3.15
CA ASN A 422 13.94 -6.73 4.40
C ASN A 422 15.06 -7.49 5.16
N VAL A 423 16.32 -7.05 5.04
CA VAL A 423 17.47 -7.63 5.77
C VAL A 423 17.86 -6.76 6.97
N LEU A 424 18.18 -7.37 8.11
CA LEU A 424 18.52 -6.67 9.35
C LEU A 424 20.04 -6.44 9.52
N HIS A 425 20.43 -5.17 9.50
CA HIS A 425 21.82 -4.69 9.69
C HIS A 425 22.05 -4.19 11.12
N GLY A 426 23.31 -4.21 11.59
CA GLY A 426 23.70 -3.58 12.86
C GLY A 426 23.78 -2.06 12.76
N THR A 427 23.55 -1.35 13.86
CA THR A 427 23.77 0.10 13.96
C THR A 427 24.72 0.45 15.11
N SER A 428 25.18 1.70 15.17
CA SER A 428 25.94 2.23 16.31
C SER A 428 25.05 2.65 17.50
N ARG A 429 23.73 2.44 17.43
CA ARG A 429 22.79 2.74 18.52
C ARG A 429 22.60 1.53 19.42
N PHE A 430 22.62 1.77 20.72
CA PHE A 430 22.44 0.76 21.76
C PHE A 430 21.26 1.11 22.66
N LEU A 431 20.54 0.08 23.11
CA LEU A 431 19.48 0.22 24.12
C LEU A 431 20.05 -0.05 25.52
N ALA A 432 19.76 0.84 26.47
CA ALA A 432 20.19 0.72 27.86
C ALA A 432 19.43 -0.38 28.61
N ASN A 433 20.05 -1.02 29.59
CA ASN A 433 19.40 -2.07 30.37
C ASN A 433 18.27 -1.50 31.25
N GLY A 434 17.20 -2.27 31.44
CA GLY A 434 16.02 -1.83 32.18
C GLY A 434 15.22 -0.69 31.53
N SER A 435 15.62 -0.21 30.33
CA SER A 435 14.89 0.86 29.64
C SER A 435 13.60 0.36 28.99
N LEU A 436 12.55 1.18 29.04
CA LEU A 436 11.22 0.89 28.50
C LEU A 436 11.06 1.52 27.11
N TRP A 437 10.73 0.72 26.10
CA TRP A 437 10.57 1.17 24.71
C TRP A 437 9.18 0.87 24.19
N LYS A 438 8.57 1.82 23.48
CA LYS A 438 7.30 1.62 22.78
C LYS A 438 7.53 0.71 21.56
N VAL A 439 6.62 -0.22 21.32
CA VAL A 439 6.65 -1.11 20.15
C VAL A 439 5.36 -0.99 19.34
N ILE A 440 5.51 -0.97 18.02
CA ILE A 440 4.40 -0.85 17.06
C ILE A 440 3.94 -2.24 16.58
N GLY A 441 4.85 -3.20 16.50
CA GLY A 441 4.57 -4.53 15.97
C GLY A 441 5.70 -5.53 16.24
N LYS A 442 5.53 -6.77 15.78
CA LYS A 442 6.58 -7.81 15.81
C LYS A 442 6.63 -8.62 14.51
N LYS A 443 7.81 -9.16 14.19
CA LYS A 443 8.10 -9.88 12.94
C LYS A 443 9.23 -10.90 13.15
N ALA A 444 9.17 -12.04 12.47
CA ALA A 444 10.27 -13.00 12.44
C ALA A 444 11.24 -12.67 11.29
N PHE A 445 12.53 -12.72 11.57
CA PHE A 445 13.63 -12.67 10.60
C PHE A 445 14.53 -13.88 10.87
N ASN A 446 14.74 -14.74 9.86
CA ASN A 446 15.55 -15.97 9.98
C ASN A 446 15.19 -16.81 11.23
N ASN A 447 13.89 -17.06 11.41
CA ASN A 447 13.27 -17.75 12.56
C ASN A 447 13.46 -17.08 13.95
N GLN A 448 14.19 -15.96 14.06
CA GLN A 448 14.30 -15.17 15.28
C GLN A 448 13.23 -14.06 15.30
N LEU A 449 12.54 -13.89 16.42
CA LEU A 449 11.51 -12.85 16.59
C LEU A 449 12.15 -11.49 16.93
N PHE A 450 11.67 -10.42 16.30
CA PHE A 450 12.04 -9.04 16.58
C PHE A 450 10.81 -8.17 16.81
N TYR A 451 10.95 -7.17 17.68
CA TYR A 451 9.97 -6.11 17.92
C TYR A 451 10.36 -4.85 17.13
N TYR A 452 9.36 -4.21 16.52
CA TYR A 452 9.51 -3.00 15.75
C TYR A 452 9.35 -1.77 16.64
N LEU A 453 10.36 -0.91 16.68
CA LEU A 453 10.39 0.32 17.48
C LEU A 453 9.74 1.48 16.69
N ASN A 454 10.50 2.03 15.74
CA ASN A 454 10.14 3.08 14.79
C ASN A 454 11.27 3.22 13.75
N ASP A 455 11.08 3.98 12.66
CA ASP A 455 12.13 4.39 11.72
C ASP A 455 13.02 3.23 11.21
N ASP A 456 12.37 2.11 10.86
CA ASP A 456 12.97 0.86 10.40
C ASP A 456 13.90 0.18 11.44
N GLN A 457 13.80 0.54 12.73
CA GLN A 457 14.57 0.01 13.86
C GLN A 457 13.90 -1.18 14.57
N TRP A 458 14.70 -2.16 14.95
CA TRP A 458 14.29 -3.45 15.50
C TRP A 458 15.14 -3.90 16.69
N VAL A 459 14.53 -4.61 17.64
CA VAL A 459 15.21 -5.29 18.77
C VAL A 459 14.81 -6.77 18.83
N SER A 460 15.78 -7.66 19.08
CA SER A 460 15.54 -9.11 19.16
C SER A 460 14.80 -9.49 20.45
N SER A 461 13.83 -10.40 20.35
CA SER A 461 13.02 -10.87 21.47
C SER A 461 13.82 -11.48 22.62
N GLN A 462 15.01 -12.01 22.35
CA GLN A 462 15.84 -12.67 23.36
C GLN A 462 16.32 -11.73 24.48
N TYR A 463 16.34 -10.42 24.22
CA TYR A 463 16.79 -9.35 25.11
C TYR A 463 15.66 -8.46 25.63
N VAL A 464 14.39 -8.87 25.49
CA VAL A 464 13.26 -8.05 25.95
C VAL A 464 12.24 -8.86 26.76
N ILE A 465 11.60 -8.17 27.69
CA ILE A 465 10.38 -8.59 28.39
C ILE A 465 9.21 -7.82 27.75
N GLU A 466 8.06 -8.43 27.48
CA GLU A 466 6.88 -7.66 27.07
C GLU A 466 6.39 -6.79 28.25
N GLY A 467 5.99 -5.54 27.97
CA GLY A 467 5.64 -4.55 28.99
C GLY A 467 4.25 -3.98 28.77
N VAL A 468 3.23 -4.64 29.33
CA VAL A 468 1.79 -4.30 29.23
C VAL A 468 1.34 -3.96 27.81
N THR A 469 0.78 -4.94 27.12
CA THR A 469 -0.16 -4.67 26.02
C THR A 469 -1.56 -4.39 26.58
N LYS A 470 -2.45 -3.77 25.81
CA LYS A 470 -3.69 -3.14 26.28
C LYS A 470 -4.65 -4.08 27.04
N GLY A 471 -4.56 -4.06 28.37
CA GLY A 471 -5.66 -4.39 29.29
C GLY A 471 -5.67 -5.81 29.87
N ASN A 472 -4.98 -6.00 30.99
CA ASN A 472 -5.46 -6.71 32.19
C ASN A 472 -4.37 -6.63 33.28
N TYR A 473 -4.70 -6.17 34.48
CA TYR A 473 -3.73 -5.92 35.55
C TYR A 473 -3.76 -7.00 36.64
N ARG A 474 -2.60 -7.60 36.97
CA ARG A 474 -2.47 -8.53 38.11
C ARG A 474 -2.12 -7.78 39.40
N VAL A 475 -3.14 -7.38 40.16
CA VAL A 475 -2.99 -6.96 41.56
C VAL A 475 -3.17 -8.19 42.46
N LEU A 476 -2.07 -8.75 42.98
CA LEU A 476 -2.09 -10.01 43.74
C LEU A 476 -2.35 -9.84 45.26
N LYS A 477 -2.79 -8.65 45.71
CA LYS A 477 -2.89 -8.28 47.13
C LYS A 477 -3.64 -9.30 47.99
N ASP A 478 -4.91 -9.50 47.64
CA ASP A 478 -5.90 -10.16 48.51
C ASP A 478 -6.18 -11.60 48.04
N LYS A 479 -5.44 -12.08 47.04
CA LYS A 479 -5.50 -13.45 46.55
C LYS A 479 -4.51 -14.35 47.29
N ALA A 480 -4.94 -15.57 47.59
CA ALA A 480 -4.07 -16.60 48.17
C ALA A 480 -2.93 -17.04 47.22
N ASP A 481 -3.08 -16.83 45.91
CA ASP A 481 -2.08 -17.17 44.89
C ASP A 481 -0.74 -16.44 45.09
N SER A 482 -0.73 -15.18 45.57
CA SER A 482 0.50 -14.49 45.98
C SER A 482 1.33 -15.32 46.97
N ARG A 483 0.68 -15.80 48.05
CA ARG A 483 1.29 -16.49 49.18
C ARG A 483 1.87 -17.85 48.80
N GLN A 484 1.40 -18.48 47.72
CA GLN A 484 1.88 -19.80 47.27
C GLN A 484 3.31 -19.73 46.70
N TYR A 485 3.72 -18.56 46.20
CA TYR A 485 5.05 -18.34 45.62
C TYR A 485 6.11 -17.98 46.67
N TYR A 486 5.71 -17.62 47.90
CA TYR A 486 6.64 -17.24 48.95
C TYR A 486 7.56 -18.41 49.35
N THR A 487 8.84 -18.11 49.53
CA THR A 487 9.85 -19.03 50.06
C THR A 487 10.64 -18.33 51.17
N SER A 488 10.66 -18.90 52.37
CA SER A 488 11.51 -18.37 53.45
C SER A 488 12.98 -18.75 53.23
N GLN A 489 13.91 -18.00 53.81
CA GLN A 489 15.31 -18.43 53.98
C GLN A 489 15.56 -19.19 55.30
N TYR A 490 14.52 -19.43 56.10
CA TYR A 490 14.60 -20.20 57.36
C TYR A 490 13.85 -21.54 57.30
N ASN A 491 12.93 -21.71 56.36
CA ASN A 491 11.96 -22.81 56.30
C ASN A 491 11.60 -23.12 54.82
N PRO A 492 11.77 -24.35 54.32
CA PRO A 492 12.19 -25.57 55.03
C PRO A 492 13.71 -25.68 55.23
N VAL A 493 14.51 -24.79 54.62
CA VAL A 493 15.98 -24.79 54.75
C VAL A 493 16.39 -23.65 55.66
N PHE A 494 17.05 -23.94 56.79
CA PHE A 494 17.55 -22.93 57.72
C PHE A 494 18.85 -22.30 57.19
N ALA A 495 18.72 -21.30 56.33
CA ALA A 495 19.80 -20.56 55.68
C ALA A 495 19.68 -19.04 55.91
N PRO A 496 20.06 -18.51 57.08
CA PRO A 496 19.84 -17.10 57.43
C PRO A 496 20.55 -16.07 56.54
N TRP A 497 21.47 -16.50 55.66
CA TRP A 497 22.12 -15.70 54.61
C TRP A 497 21.79 -16.18 53.19
N GLY A 498 20.72 -16.97 53.04
CA GLY A 498 20.28 -17.62 51.80
C GLY A 498 19.26 -16.86 50.96
N CYS A 499 19.09 -15.54 51.19
CA CYS A 499 18.03 -14.72 50.59
C CYS A 499 17.96 -14.82 49.05
N ALA A 500 19.09 -14.89 48.34
CA ALA A 500 19.12 -14.93 46.88
C ALA A 500 18.45 -16.18 46.30
N SER A 501 18.73 -17.36 46.86
CA SER A 501 18.11 -18.61 46.41
C SER A 501 16.64 -18.70 46.79
N SER A 502 16.26 -18.21 47.97
CA SER A 502 14.85 -18.13 48.37
C SER A 502 14.08 -17.15 47.48
N ALA A 503 14.58 -15.94 47.23
CA ALA A 503 13.96 -14.97 46.33
C ALA A 503 13.89 -15.46 44.87
N LEU A 504 14.97 -16.04 44.33
CA LEU A 504 14.96 -16.62 42.98
C LEU A 504 13.93 -17.74 42.87
N SER A 505 13.80 -18.59 43.90
CA SER A 505 12.78 -19.64 43.90
C SER A 505 11.35 -19.08 43.84
N MET A 506 11.08 -17.85 44.32
CA MET A 506 9.75 -17.24 44.17
C MET A 506 9.44 -16.90 42.71
N LEU A 507 10.43 -16.38 41.96
CA LEU A 507 10.30 -16.16 40.51
C LEU A 507 10.09 -17.49 39.77
N MET A 508 10.93 -18.49 40.05
CA MET A 508 10.86 -19.80 39.41
C MET A 508 9.59 -20.59 39.80
N LYS A 509 8.99 -20.34 40.97
CA LYS A 509 7.67 -20.87 41.33
C LYS A 509 6.55 -20.17 40.55
N PHE A 510 6.74 -18.91 40.13
CA PHE A 510 5.73 -18.13 39.40
C PHE A 510 5.56 -18.57 37.95
N ASP A 511 6.65 -18.83 37.21
CA ASP A 511 6.58 -19.42 35.86
C ASP A 511 6.61 -20.96 35.85
N GLY A 512 6.70 -21.58 37.03
CA GLY A 512 6.71 -23.04 37.22
C GLY A 512 8.05 -23.73 36.93
N THR A 513 9.11 -22.99 36.54
CA THR A 513 10.44 -23.58 36.30
C THR A 513 11.11 -24.17 37.54
N PHE A 514 10.66 -23.84 38.76
CA PHE A 514 11.11 -24.48 40.01
C PHE A 514 10.89 -26.00 40.01
N ASN A 515 9.97 -26.50 39.16
CA ASN A 515 9.81 -27.94 38.93
C ASN A 515 11.06 -28.61 38.35
N LYS A 516 11.93 -27.87 37.64
CA LYS A 516 13.19 -28.36 37.03
C LYS A 516 14.38 -28.40 38.00
N VAL A 517 14.31 -27.71 39.14
CA VAL A 517 15.37 -27.71 40.15
C VAL A 517 15.56 -29.13 40.69
N PRO A 518 16.80 -29.66 40.80
CA PRO A 518 17.05 -31.00 41.34
C PRO A 518 16.56 -31.18 42.78
N GLY A 519 15.84 -32.28 43.03
CA GLY A 519 15.30 -32.64 44.34
C GLY A 519 13.83 -33.08 44.27
N SER A 520 13.42 -34.01 45.13
CA SER A 520 12.06 -34.56 45.18
C SER A 520 11.06 -33.75 46.01
N SER A 521 11.53 -32.80 46.83
CA SER A 521 10.72 -31.96 47.71
C SER A 521 11.19 -30.51 47.68
N GLU A 522 10.35 -29.58 48.16
CA GLU A 522 10.75 -28.16 48.28
C GLU A 522 12.00 -27.98 49.14
N TYR A 523 12.16 -28.79 50.20
CA TYR A 523 13.39 -28.84 51.00
C TYR A 523 14.60 -29.24 50.15
N ALA A 524 14.53 -30.37 49.44
CA ALA A 524 15.64 -30.85 48.63
C ALA A 524 16.03 -29.82 47.54
N LYS A 525 15.03 -29.21 46.90
CA LYS A 525 15.22 -28.20 45.85
C LYS A 525 15.82 -26.90 46.37
N LEU A 526 15.26 -26.35 47.45
CA LEU A 526 15.81 -25.13 48.06
C LEU A 526 17.22 -25.40 48.62
N LYS A 527 17.47 -26.58 49.20
CA LYS A 527 18.80 -26.94 49.71
C LYS A 527 19.80 -27.06 48.57
N TYR A 528 19.43 -27.71 47.46
CA TYR A 528 20.23 -27.72 46.24
C TYR A 528 20.56 -26.30 45.76
N MET A 529 19.57 -25.40 45.78
CA MET A 529 19.75 -23.99 45.43
C MET A 529 20.63 -23.19 46.40
N GLN A 530 20.71 -23.55 47.69
CA GLN A 530 21.65 -22.92 48.63
C GLN A 530 23.06 -23.48 48.46
N ASP A 531 23.19 -24.81 48.39
CA ASP A 531 24.48 -25.53 48.30
C ASP A 531 25.24 -25.13 47.02
N HIS A 532 24.55 -25.10 45.88
CA HIS A 532 25.16 -24.86 44.56
C HIS A 532 25.13 -23.38 44.12
N LEU A 533 24.69 -22.46 44.98
CA LEU A 533 24.69 -21.01 44.68
C LEU A 533 26.13 -20.54 44.38
N PRO A 534 26.42 -19.90 43.22
CA PRO A 534 27.79 -19.56 42.83
C PRO A 534 28.53 -18.67 43.83
N ARG A 535 29.71 -19.11 44.29
CA ARG A 535 30.49 -18.42 45.34
C ARG A 535 31.71 -17.60 44.88
N ASN A 536 32.08 -17.67 43.60
CA ASN A 536 33.28 -16.99 43.12
C ASN A 536 33.09 -15.46 43.08
N LYS A 537 33.70 -14.74 44.03
CA LYS A 537 33.59 -13.27 44.17
C LYS A 537 34.02 -12.50 42.92
N ARG A 538 35.03 -12.97 42.17
CA ARG A 538 35.51 -12.34 40.92
C ARG A 538 34.50 -12.48 39.77
N LEU A 539 33.62 -13.49 39.81
CA LEU A 539 32.57 -13.75 38.82
C LEU A 539 31.18 -13.27 39.27
N GLY A 540 31.11 -12.42 40.31
CA GLY A 540 29.85 -11.91 40.84
C GLY A 540 29.15 -12.81 41.87
N GLY A 541 29.75 -13.92 42.30
CA GLY A 541 29.17 -14.83 43.29
C GLY A 541 28.99 -14.25 44.70
N GLN A 542 28.19 -14.93 45.52
CA GLN A 542 27.99 -14.67 46.95
C GLN A 542 29.17 -15.21 47.76
N ASP A 543 29.73 -14.46 48.70
CA ASP A 543 30.73 -15.01 49.61
C ASP A 543 30.14 -15.54 50.93
N GLY A 544 30.93 -16.38 51.59
CA GLY A 544 30.55 -17.04 52.84
C GLY A 544 29.52 -18.16 52.71
N SER A 545 29.01 -18.56 53.88
CA SER A 545 28.02 -19.62 54.06
C SER A 545 26.59 -19.07 54.15
N PRO A 546 25.62 -19.54 53.34
CA PRO A 546 24.21 -19.18 53.49
C PRO A 546 23.62 -19.69 54.81
N TYR A 547 24.23 -20.71 55.42
CA TYR A 547 23.78 -21.37 56.64
C TYR A 547 24.32 -20.73 57.93
N THR A 548 25.57 -20.25 57.92
CA THR A 548 26.28 -19.82 59.13
C THR A 548 26.84 -18.40 59.07
N GLY A 549 26.75 -17.71 57.93
CA GLY A 549 27.24 -16.33 57.77
C GLY A 549 28.77 -16.18 57.78
N TYR A 550 29.51 -17.23 58.13
CA TYR A 550 30.96 -17.23 58.14
C TYR A 550 31.50 -16.86 56.74
N GLY A 551 32.34 -15.82 56.69
CA GLY A 551 32.92 -15.28 55.46
C GLY A 551 31.96 -14.45 54.57
N PHE A 552 30.72 -14.18 55.01
CA PHE A 552 29.74 -13.43 54.23
C PHE A 552 30.01 -11.91 54.28
N THR A 553 30.20 -11.30 53.12
CA THR A 553 30.36 -9.84 52.96
C THR A 553 29.37 -9.24 51.96
N ARG A 554 28.88 -10.03 50.99
CA ARG A 554 27.84 -9.62 50.03
C ARG A 554 27.03 -10.80 49.50
N VAL A 555 25.85 -10.49 49.00
CA VAL A 555 25.04 -11.40 48.17
C VAL A 555 25.58 -11.47 46.73
N ILE A 556 25.21 -12.53 46.01
CA ILE A 556 25.46 -12.74 44.58
C ILE A 556 24.89 -11.59 43.73
N LEU A 557 25.57 -11.20 42.65
CA LEU A 557 25.11 -10.14 41.74
C LEU A 557 24.04 -10.66 40.75
N SER A 558 23.18 -9.77 40.27
CA SER A 558 22.06 -10.07 39.35
C SER A 558 22.47 -10.99 38.19
N ASN A 559 23.50 -10.62 37.43
CA ASN A 559 23.96 -11.39 36.27
C ASN A 559 24.39 -12.83 36.64
N ALA A 560 25.04 -13.01 37.79
CA ALA A 560 25.48 -14.32 38.26
C ALA A 560 24.28 -15.17 38.75
N LEU A 561 23.31 -14.55 39.44
CA LEU A 561 22.07 -15.22 39.86
C LEU A 561 21.18 -15.59 38.65
N LYS A 562 21.12 -14.75 37.62
CA LYS A 562 20.47 -15.02 36.33
C LYS A 562 21.15 -16.16 35.58
N ASN A 563 22.49 -16.19 35.54
CA ASN A 563 23.24 -17.33 34.97
C ASN A 563 22.96 -18.63 35.74
N TYR A 564 22.77 -18.55 37.06
CA TYR A 564 22.43 -19.69 37.90
C TYR A 564 21.00 -20.20 37.65
N ALA A 565 20.00 -19.31 37.54
CA ALA A 565 18.65 -19.68 37.09
C ALA A 565 18.67 -20.39 35.72
N HIS A 566 19.52 -19.90 34.80
CA HIS A 566 19.73 -20.52 33.49
C HIS A 566 20.37 -21.91 33.57
N GLN A 567 21.14 -22.22 34.60
CA GLN A 567 21.65 -23.58 34.87
C GLN A 567 20.57 -24.48 35.50
N LEU A 568 19.70 -23.93 36.35
CA LEU A 568 18.55 -24.62 36.94
C LEU A 568 17.37 -24.88 35.97
N GLY A 569 17.49 -24.46 34.71
CA GLY A 569 16.50 -24.73 33.64
C GLY A 569 15.49 -23.61 33.38
N ASP A 570 15.61 -22.46 34.02
CA ASP A 570 14.85 -21.24 33.72
C ASP A 570 15.66 -20.37 32.74
N LYS A 571 15.21 -20.24 31.49
CA LYS A 571 15.81 -19.34 30.48
C LYS A 571 15.06 -18.01 30.34
N ASN A 572 13.97 -17.84 31.10
CA ASN A 572 13.08 -16.69 31.06
C ASN A 572 13.65 -15.54 31.88
N VAL A 573 14.41 -15.81 32.96
CA VAL A 573 15.08 -14.76 33.75
C VAL A 573 15.94 -13.86 32.86
N LYS A 574 15.59 -12.57 32.82
CA LYS A 574 16.42 -11.48 32.31
C LYS A 574 16.93 -10.66 33.47
N ASP A 575 18.10 -10.06 33.25
CA ASP A 575 18.61 -9.01 34.13
C ASP A 575 18.11 -7.67 33.59
N ILE A 576 17.36 -6.93 34.41
CA ILE A 576 16.77 -5.62 34.08
C ILE A 576 17.36 -4.50 34.94
N SER A 577 18.56 -4.72 35.47
CA SER A 577 19.20 -3.79 36.40
C SER A 577 19.39 -2.41 35.77
N GLY A 578 18.97 -1.38 36.48
CA GLY A 578 18.86 0.00 35.98
C GLY A 578 17.45 0.41 35.52
N ALA A 579 16.46 -0.49 35.60
CA ALA A 579 15.05 -0.14 35.38
C ALA A 579 14.57 0.92 36.38
N SER A 580 13.68 1.81 35.95
CA SER A 580 13.01 2.76 36.87
C SER A 580 11.89 2.06 37.66
N LEU A 581 11.48 2.63 38.80
CA LEU A 581 10.30 2.11 39.52
C LEU A 581 9.00 2.19 38.71
N ASP A 582 8.89 3.11 37.74
CA ASP A 582 7.80 3.15 36.76
C ASP A 582 7.88 1.98 35.77
N THR A 583 9.08 1.62 35.31
CA THR A 583 9.30 0.41 34.50
C THR A 583 8.95 -0.85 35.30
N VAL A 584 9.39 -0.96 36.56
CA VAL A 584 9.08 -2.08 37.45
C VAL A 584 7.57 -2.17 37.72
N ALA A 585 6.91 -1.04 37.99
CA ALA A 585 5.45 -1.00 38.14
C ALA A 585 4.73 -1.53 36.90
N LYS A 586 5.18 -1.17 35.68
CA LYS A 586 4.61 -1.66 34.42
C LYS A 586 4.83 -3.17 34.24
N LEU A 587 6.03 -3.68 34.46
CA LEU A 587 6.32 -5.13 34.38
C LEU A 587 5.42 -5.93 35.33
N VAL A 588 5.38 -5.52 36.59
CA VAL A 588 4.59 -6.19 37.63
C VAL A 588 3.09 -6.11 37.35
N LEU A 589 2.60 -4.98 36.80
CA LEU A 589 1.21 -4.84 36.35
C LEU A 589 0.84 -5.78 35.18
N ALA A 590 1.78 -6.08 34.28
CA ALA A 590 1.62 -7.11 33.24
C ALA A 590 1.69 -8.55 33.80
N GLY A 591 2.18 -8.72 35.03
CA GLY A 591 2.36 -10.03 35.65
C GLY A 591 3.79 -10.57 35.58
N HIS A 592 4.79 -9.73 35.29
CA HIS A 592 6.21 -10.09 35.40
C HIS A 592 6.75 -9.65 36.77
N PRO A 593 6.85 -10.56 37.77
CA PRO A 593 7.39 -10.23 39.08
C PRO A 593 8.89 -9.91 39.00
N VAL A 594 9.34 -9.01 39.89
CA VAL A 594 10.70 -8.45 39.86
C VAL A 594 11.44 -8.79 41.16
N LEU A 595 12.47 -9.63 41.09
CA LEU A 595 13.45 -9.77 42.17
C LEU A 595 14.33 -8.52 42.16
N TYR A 596 14.47 -7.88 43.31
CA TYR A 596 15.34 -6.72 43.50
C TYR A 596 16.20 -6.89 44.75
N TYR A 597 17.17 -6.00 44.86
CA TYR A 597 18.13 -5.96 45.96
C TYR A 597 17.85 -4.71 46.80
N GLY A 598 17.72 -4.88 48.11
CA GLY A 598 17.36 -3.83 49.07
C GLY A 598 17.99 -4.06 50.44
N TRP A 599 17.34 -3.59 51.51
CA TRP A 599 17.86 -3.68 52.89
C TRP A 599 17.16 -4.77 53.70
N SER A 600 17.90 -5.50 54.54
CA SER A 600 17.34 -6.41 55.54
C SER A 600 17.10 -5.71 56.88
N SER A 601 16.34 -6.34 57.79
CA SER A 601 16.28 -5.89 59.19
C SER A 601 17.63 -6.03 59.93
N TYR A 602 18.58 -6.81 59.41
CA TYR A 602 19.94 -6.93 59.97
C TYR A 602 20.88 -5.74 59.65
N ASP A 603 20.50 -4.83 58.75
CA ASP A 603 21.41 -3.77 58.27
C ASP A 603 21.33 -2.48 59.10
N GLY A 604 20.64 -2.52 60.24
CA GLY A 604 20.33 -1.38 61.10
C GLY A 604 21.51 -0.63 61.72
N GLY A 605 22.69 -1.24 61.78
CA GLY A 605 23.93 -0.59 62.22
C GLY A 605 24.59 0.29 61.15
N GLY A 606 23.93 0.58 60.02
CA GLY A 606 24.48 1.44 58.96
C GLY A 606 25.50 0.74 58.05
N ASN A 607 25.53 -0.59 58.00
CA ASN A 607 26.43 -1.34 57.11
C ASN A 607 25.93 -1.33 55.66
N LYS A 608 26.35 -0.31 54.90
CA LYS A 608 25.82 0.01 53.55
C LYS A 608 26.23 -0.95 52.40
N VAL A 609 26.70 -2.17 52.71
CA VAL A 609 27.26 -3.13 51.74
C VAL A 609 26.32 -4.32 51.46
N ARG A 610 25.32 -4.52 52.32
CA ARG A 610 24.49 -5.73 52.34
C ARG A 610 23.21 -5.58 51.51
N ASN A 611 23.31 -6.00 50.25
CA ASN A 611 22.19 -6.06 49.32
C ASN A 611 21.34 -7.32 49.57
N HIS A 612 20.21 -7.21 50.27
CA HIS A 612 19.27 -8.29 50.57
C HIS A 612 18.28 -8.55 49.42
N CYS A 613 18.07 -9.81 49.03
CA CYS A 613 17.17 -10.15 47.92
C CYS A 613 15.70 -10.25 48.35
N LYS A 614 14.84 -9.47 47.70
CA LYS A 614 13.38 -9.43 47.88
C LYS A 614 12.68 -9.56 46.52
N VAL A 615 11.38 -9.85 46.48
CA VAL A 615 10.61 -9.97 45.22
C VAL A 615 9.35 -9.10 45.23
N ILE A 616 9.13 -8.34 44.16
CA ILE A 616 7.94 -7.54 43.94
C ILE A 616 6.93 -8.38 43.16
N MET A 617 5.78 -8.68 43.78
CA MET A 617 4.72 -9.54 43.26
C MET A 617 3.45 -8.76 42.85
N GLY A 618 3.43 -7.44 43.04
CA GLY A 618 2.27 -6.60 42.75
C GLY A 618 2.58 -5.11 42.85
N TYR A 619 1.80 -4.28 42.17
CA TYR A 619 1.85 -2.82 42.29
C TYR A 619 0.43 -2.27 42.40
N ASN A 620 0.22 -1.32 43.32
CA ASN A 620 -1.05 -0.64 43.50
C ASN A 620 -0.93 0.84 43.10
N LYS A 621 -1.59 1.19 42.00
CA LYS A 621 -1.61 2.54 41.46
C LYS A 621 -2.37 3.54 42.35
N SER A 622 -3.33 3.11 43.17
CA SER A 622 -4.19 4.05 43.92
C SER A 622 -3.47 4.76 45.08
N ASN A 623 -2.44 4.14 45.66
CA ASN A 623 -1.62 4.71 46.74
C ASN A 623 -0.10 4.60 46.49
N ASN A 624 0.31 4.25 45.27
CA ASN A 624 1.70 4.14 44.84
C ASN A 624 2.57 3.23 45.75
N THR A 625 2.07 2.01 46.00
CA THR A 625 2.77 0.98 46.79
C THR A 625 3.06 -0.27 45.97
N PHE A 626 4.03 -1.07 46.42
CA PHE A 626 4.46 -2.34 45.82
C PHE A 626 4.30 -3.49 46.82
N LEU A 627 3.77 -4.63 46.36
CA LEU A 627 3.68 -5.87 47.14
C LEU A 627 5.04 -6.54 47.15
N VAL A 628 5.77 -6.39 48.26
CA VAL A 628 7.09 -6.99 48.46
C VAL A 628 6.93 -8.28 49.25
N HIS A 629 7.55 -9.33 48.73
CA HIS A 629 7.82 -10.59 49.40
C HIS A 629 9.28 -10.59 49.86
N ASP A 630 9.49 -10.77 51.15
CA ASP A 630 10.79 -10.72 51.80
C ASP A 630 11.09 -12.07 52.46
N PRO A 631 12.10 -12.83 52.00
CA PRO A 631 12.37 -14.19 52.49
C PRO A 631 12.87 -14.26 53.95
N LEU A 632 13.11 -13.11 54.60
CA LEU A 632 13.76 -12.98 55.91
C LEU A 632 12.95 -13.50 57.11
N TYR A 633 11.74 -14.01 56.91
CA TYR A 633 10.86 -14.47 58.00
C TYR A 633 10.48 -15.94 57.80
N SER A 634 10.39 -16.70 58.89
CA SER A 634 10.12 -18.15 58.90
C SER A 634 8.72 -18.57 58.43
N ASN A 635 7.81 -17.61 58.27
CA ASN A 635 6.39 -17.83 57.97
C ASN A 635 5.89 -16.87 56.87
N ARG A 636 4.91 -17.31 56.08
CA ARG A 636 4.31 -16.60 54.92
C ARG A 636 3.09 -15.73 55.26
N HIS A 637 2.82 -15.52 56.55
CA HIS A 637 1.64 -14.79 57.03
C HIS A 637 1.93 -13.30 57.21
N PHE A 638 1.00 -12.45 56.82
CA PHE A 638 1.10 -10.98 56.90
C PHE A 638 1.15 -10.51 58.37
N TYR A 639 2.36 -10.43 58.93
CA TYR A 639 2.61 -9.90 60.26
C TYR A 639 3.65 -8.78 60.21
N LYS A 640 3.24 -7.58 60.62
CA LYS A 640 4.16 -6.52 61.06
C LYS A 640 4.70 -6.94 62.44
N GLY A 641 6.01 -7.08 62.60
CA GLY A 641 6.64 -7.55 63.85
C GLY A 641 6.49 -9.06 64.15
N GLY A 642 6.24 -9.90 63.13
CA GLY A 642 6.02 -11.34 63.30
C GLY A 642 7.29 -12.19 63.32
N GLY A 643 7.93 -12.33 64.48
CA GLY A 643 8.97 -13.35 64.73
C GLY A 643 10.40 -12.99 64.33
N GLY A 644 10.60 -11.88 63.59
CA GLY A 644 11.84 -11.11 63.67
C GLY A 644 11.94 -10.40 65.04
N MET A 645 13.10 -9.81 65.35
CA MET A 645 13.23 -8.97 66.54
C MET A 645 12.32 -7.74 66.42
N ARG A 646 11.69 -7.34 67.53
CA ARG A 646 10.51 -6.44 67.54
C ARG A 646 10.79 -5.04 66.98
N GLU A 647 9.71 -4.37 66.56
CA GLU A 647 9.68 -2.92 66.37
C GLU A 647 10.31 -2.19 67.58
N GLY A 648 11.09 -1.15 67.29
CA GLY A 648 11.72 -0.28 68.29
C GLY A 648 13.25 -0.37 68.36
N ILE A 649 13.87 -1.46 67.89
CA ILE A 649 15.33 -1.67 67.96
C ILE A 649 15.92 -1.75 66.54
N TYR A 650 16.17 -0.57 65.95
CA TYR A 650 16.90 -0.30 64.70
C TYR A 650 16.39 -1.00 63.40
N ASN A 651 15.59 -0.27 62.58
CA ASN A 651 16.08 0.31 61.30
C ASN A 651 15.00 0.80 60.32
N GLY A 652 13.74 0.35 60.43
CA GLY A 652 12.66 0.74 59.53
C GLY A 652 12.60 0.00 58.18
N TYR A 653 13.35 -1.10 58.04
CA TYR A 653 13.30 -2.03 56.90
C TYR A 653 12.67 -3.39 57.27
N ASP A 654 12.45 -3.68 58.56
CA ASP A 654 11.53 -4.76 58.97
C ASP A 654 10.08 -4.34 58.68
N LEU A 655 9.47 -4.99 57.68
CA LEU A 655 8.13 -4.67 57.18
C LEU A 655 7.22 -5.91 57.08
N GLY A 656 7.71 -7.08 57.52
CA GLY A 656 7.03 -8.38 57.42
C GLY A 656 7.28 -9.14 56.11
N PRO A 657 6.94 -10.45 56.05
CA PRO A 657 7.26 -11.35 54.93
C PRO A 657 6.55 -11.03 53.63
N ILE A 658 5.32 -10.51 53.71
CA ILE A 658 4.53 -10.07 52.57
C ILE A 658 3.86 -8.77 52.97
N THR A 659 4.14 -7.68 52.25
CA THR A 659 3.84 -6.32 52.73
C THR A 659 3.73 -5.30 51.61
N TRP A 660 3.06 -4.17 51.86
CA TRP A 660 2.91 -3.08 50.89
C TRP A 660 3.87 -1.93 51.18
N VAL A 661 4.97 -1.89 50.44
CA VAL A 661 6.04 -0.90 50.59
C VAL A 661 5.71 0.31 49.72
N SER A 662 5.79 1.53 50.26
CA SER A 662 5.61 2.75 49.45
C SER A 662 6.71 2.86 48.39
N ALA A 663 6.38 3.42 47.21
CA ALA A 663 7.39 3.70 46.19
C ALA A 663 8.55 4.55 46.72
N SER A 664 8.29 5.47 47.67
CA SER A 664 9.33 6.27 48.33
C SER A 664 10.28 5.42 49.18
N SER A 665 9.76 4.40 49.88
CA SER A 665 10.56 3.48 50.69
C SER A 665 11.36 2.54 49.80
N LEU A 666 10.70 1.93 48.81
CA LEU A 666 11.33 1.06 47.83
C LEU A 666 12.48 1.79 47.09
N SER A 667 12.30 3.06 46.75
CA SER A 667 13.35 3.87 46.09
C SER A 667 14.58 4.11 46.97
N ARG A 668 14.48 4.05 48.30
CA ARG A 668 15.63 4.17 49.22
C ARG A 668 16.44 2.88 49.34
N GLU A 669 15.87 1.75 48.93
CA GLU A 669 16.58 0.48 48.83
C GLU A 669 17.10 0.26 47.39
N TYR A 670 16.19 0.30 46.41
CA TYR A 670 16.42 -0.06 45.02
C TYR A 670 17.42 0.84 44.28
N ALA A 671 17.45 2.14 44.57
CA ALA A 671 18.25 3.12 43.81
C ALA A 671 19.51 3.62 44.54
N TYR A 672 19.80 3.12 45.74
CA TYR A 672 20.88 3.66 46.59
C TYR A 672 22.20 2.87 46.43
N ASN A 673 23.35 3.55 46.44
CA ASN A 673 24.72 2.99 46.43
C ASN A 673 25.05 1.88 45.39
N GLY A 674 24.30 1.77 44.29
CA GLY A 674 24.47 0.69 43.31
C GLY A 674 23.50 -0.49 43.47
N GLY A 675 22.44 -0.33 44.27
CA GLY A 675 21.33 -1.27 44.44
C GLY A 675 20.53 -1.62 43.17
N TYR A 676 20.88 -1.03 42.02
CA TYR A 676 20.23 -1.19 40.71
C TYR A 676 20.00 -2.64 40.24
N ASN A 677 20.62 -3.63 40.87
CA ASN A 677 20.48 -5.05 40.60
C ASN A 677 18.98 -5.47 40.59
N ALA A 678 18.49 -5.98 39.48
CA ALA A 678 17.11 -6.46 39.36
C ALA A 678 16.96 -7.56 38.31
N LEU A 679 16.16 -8.59 38.62
CA LEU A 679 15.83 -9.70 37.73
C LEU A 679 14.31 -9.79 37.53
N SER A 680 13.89 -10.18 36.33
CA SER A 680 12.48 -10.38 35.98
C SER A 680 12.36 -11.52 34.97
N ILE A 681 11.18 -12.13 34.90
CA ILE A 681 10.85 -13.24 33.99
C ILE A 681 9.99 -12.77 32.82
N ASN A 682 10.16 -13.43 31.67
CA ASN A 682 9.35 -13.25 30.45
C ASN A 682 8.00 -13.96 30.51
#